data_AF-A0A4V6E782-F1
#
_entry.id   AF-A0A4V6E782-F1
#
_cell.length_a   1.000
_cell.length_b   1.000
_cell.length_c   1.000
_cell.angle_alpha   90.00
_cell.angle_beta   90.00
_cell.angle_gamma   90.00
#
_symmetry.space_group_name_H-M   'P 1'
#
loop_
_entity.id
_entity.type
_entity.pdbx_description
1 polymer ?
#
loop_
_entity_poly.entity_id
_entity_poly.type
_entity_poly.pdbx_seq_one_letter_code
_entity_poly.pdbx_strand_id
1 'polypeptide(L)'
;MSLLPEPSTFEKRYSDDEKLASELPDRPITSLRDLQYVYGRLYTLATAGGGEYAAYLTPEKSTDLFDEPESLLYLRVDLSGDKPRLDPDQPIGVESYGEEKVKAVAHSWYNAAKGFDHSVTHRTGKNKEPEKVAEYLHERLTAWAADDVIQEAVADHEDGWIVDALAELGESEGLRERIETAVDEQLDGKTTALTTVAVKLEPDGEYLLPGEASSVFNEAMRARKRSKLVSKGEATDSIGEATDLVTGNRGPTVGTAEDPLNYFLGKQLEKFPGFDPDEAWRTHPVSEDVAVTLMNASTFVDACDYYTMGANVYYLPYFFGRVGPADARDLYGLLYDLVHAGEMSPLESAYRSYQDTPRLQEVGERFRFYVAAVMEHQTKRFDVFGDSMDGTLFSPVELTRAHQRVLQSWLYDAEGDADHPGPGLRAAFPTPDNWDIFVPEESALLSILATGWYFEQTFAPADDDDASADDYRIRALVAVLSDEPLDVEMVLTEYVERLLEDEGEEFPSFRVSAQYAQLCALAEAGLLTGRDAYEPVSEPRQLTHNHTEDMRQDTPARADGGNVAAARETKLEKFLEQTPALAEDQPERRGSFLLGALVGQVTGYQQVSEGRSTTLIDQYPIKAVTESKLKRLASDVLDKNVVYSRENNMAGTMYREVVDRLVTTLPQIDIDGDWELDTTDLRFYYSLGVAYGMNNWASSDDEQADDQPETEEEEA
;
A
#
# COMPACT_ATOMS: atom_id res chain seq x y z
N MET A 1 1.93 -1.39 -24.56
CA MET A 1 2.81 -0.21 -24.34
C MET A 1 1.92 0.89 -23.82
N SER A 2 2.35 1.56 -22.75
CA SER A 2 1.61 2.69 -22.18
C SER A 2 1.58 3.85 -23.17
N LEU A 3 0.41 4.49 -23.33
CA LEU A 3 0.25 5.73 -24.12
C LEU A 3 0.91 6.95 -23.51
N LEU A 4 1.35 6.82 -22.27
CA LEU A 4 1.79 7.94 -21.49
C LEU A 4 3.08 8.51 -22.11
N PRO A 5 3.11 9.77 -22.55
CA PRO A 5 4.34 10.40 -22.96
C PRO A 5 5.32 10.45 -21.77
N GLU A 6 6.61 10.30 -22.06
CA GLU A 6 7.67 10.53 -21.08
C GLU A 6 7.45 11.85 -20.29
N PRO A 7 7.81 11.92 -19.00
CA PRO A 7 7.61 13.12 -18.18
C PRO A 7 8.18 14.40 -18.82
N SER A 8 9.35 14.30 -19.46
CA SER A 8 9.96 15.44 -20.19
C SER A 8 9.16 15.91 -21.41
N THR A 9 8.38 15.02 -22.04
CA THR A 9 7.49 15.35 -23.16
C THR A 9 6.21 16.00 -22.64
N PHE A 10 5.65 15.49 -21.54
CA PHE A 10 4.51 16.11 -20.86
C PHE A 10 4.84 17.53 -20.40
N GLU A 11 5.99 17.71 -19.76
CA GLU A 11 6.50 19.02 -19.32
C GLU A 11 6.65 20.00 -20.49
N LYS A 12 7.19 19.57 -21.63
CA LYS A 12 7.28 20.42 -22.83
C LYS A 12 5.90 20.80 -23.36
N ARG A 13 4.98 19.84 -23.48
CA ARG A 13 3.61 20.03 -24.00
C ARG A 13 2.80 20.99 -23.12
N TYR A 14 3.05 20.97 -21.81
CA TYR A 14 2.42 21.83 -20.82
C TYR A 14 3.44 22.72 -20.11
N SER A 15 4.28 23.43 -20.87
CA SER A 15 5.28 24.37 -20.32
C SER A 15 4.69 25.74 -19.95
N ASP A 16 3.50 26.05 -20.45
CA ASP A 16 2.72 27.23 -20.08
C ASP A 16 1.93 26.96 -18.79
N ASP A 17 2.35 27.63 -17.71
CA ASP A 17 1.73 27.49 -16.38
C ASP A 17 0.28 27.97 -16.34
N GLU A 18 -0.08 29.02 -17.07
CA GLU A 18 -1.47 29.53 -17.09
C GLU A 18 -2.39 28.53 -17.78
N LYS A 19 -1.93 27.97 -18.90
CA LYS A 19 -2.66 26.94 -19.61
C LYS A 19 -2.83 25.68 -18.75
N LEU A 20 -1.77 25.17 -18.13
CA LEU A 20 -1.88 23.98 -17.27
C LEU A 20 -2.76 24.27 -16.03
N ALA A 21 -2.61 25.44 -15.40
CA ALA A 21 -3.44 25.82 -14.25
C ALA A 21 -4.93 25.86 -14.58
N SER A 22 -5.31 26.27 -15.80
CA SER A 22 -6.72 26.28 -16.23
C SER A 22 -7.34 24.89 -16.38
N GLU A 23 -6.50 23.85 -16.50
CA GLU A 23 -6.94 22.47 -16.64
C GLU A 23 -6.98 21.71 -15.30
N LEU A 24 -6.46 22.31 -14.22
CA LEU A 24 -6.37 21.73 -12.88
C LEU A 24 -7.56 22.19 -12.00
N PRO A 25 -7.93 21.42 -10.96
CA PRO A 25 -8.98 21.83 -10.04
C PRO A 25 -8.62 23.12 -9.29
N ASP A 26 -9.60 24.00 -9.11
CA ASP A 26 -9.43 25.30 -8.42
C ASP A 26 -9.47 25.18 -6.88
N ARG A 27 -9.49 23.96 -6.34
CA ARG A 27 -9.65 23.68 -4.90
C ARG A 27 -8.60 22.68 -4.39
N PRO A 28 -8.36 22.61 -3.08
CA PRO A 28 -7.43 21.65 -2.51
C PRO A 28 -7.95 20.21 -2.61
N ILE A 29 -7.02 19.25 -2.65
CA ILE A 29 -7.34 17.83 -2.50
C ILE A 29 -7.75 17.59 -1.04
N THR A 30 -8.98 17.11 -0.83
CA THR A 30 -9.54 16.86 0.50
C THR A 30 -10.23 15.50 0.63
N SER A 31 -10.28 14.74 -0.47
CA SER A 31 -10.97 13.46 -0.54
C SER A 31 -10.35 12.59 -1.64
N LEU A 32 -10.61 11.29 -1.58
CA LEU A 32 -10.27 10.37 -2.67
C LEU A 32 -10.87 10.80 -4.02
N ARG A 33 -12.07 11.42 -4.03
CA ARG A 33 -12.69 11.90 -5.28
C ARG A 33 -11.91 13.05 -5.90
N ASP A 34 -11.37 13.96 -5.09
CA ASP A 34 -10.47 15.01 -5.59
C ASP A 34 -9.21 14.41 -6.20
N LEU A 35 -8.64 13.41 -5.51
CA LEU A 35 -7.41 12.72 -5.95
C LEU A 35 -7.62 11.98 -7.28
N GLN A 36 -8.66 11.16 -7.35
CA GLN A 36 -9.06 10.47 -8.58
C GLN A 36 -9.30 11.47 -9.73
N TYR A 37 -9.94 12.62 -9.44
CA TYR A 37 -10.18 13.63 -10.47
C TYR A 37 -8.87 14.19 -11.00
N VAL A 38 -7.91 14.52 -10.13
CA VAL A 38 -6.58 14.97 -10.54
C VAL A 38 -5.88 13.90 -11.38
N TYR A 39 -5.90 12.64 -10.95
CA TYR A 39 -5.26 11.54 -11.69
C TYR A 39 -5.89 11.35 -13.06
N GLY A 40 -7.22 11.29 -13.13
CA GLY A 40 -7.95 11.19 -14.39
C GLY A 40 -7.71 12.40 -15.30
N ARG A 41 -7.55 13.59 -14.72
CA ARG A 41 -7.21 14.80 -15.47
C ARG A 41 -5.79 14.74 -16.03
N LEU A 42 -4.80 14.35 -15.24
CA LEU A 42 -3.43 14.16 -15.69
C LEU A 42 -3.36 13.10 -16.81
N TYR A 43 -4.07 11.99 -16.65
CA TYR A 43 -4.16 10.95 -17.66
C TYR A 43 -4.74 11.51 -18.96
N THR A 44 -5.86 12.22 -18.87
CA THR A 44 -6.53 12.84 -20.01
C THR A 44 -5.60 13.84 -20.72
N LEU A 45 -4.92 14.71 -19.97
CA LEU A 45 -3.96 15.67 -20.53
C LEU A 45 -2.80 14.97 -21.24
N ALA A 46 -2.35 13.83 -20.72
CA ALA A 46 -1.24 13.06 -21.26
C ALA A 46 -1.63 12.36 -22.57
N THR A 47 -2.83 11.78 -22.64
CA THR A 47 -3.26 10.89 -23.74
C THR A 47 -4.16 11.55 -24.79
N ALA A 48 -5.13 12.35 -24.36
CA ALA A 48 -6.12 13.00 -25.22
C ALA A 48 -5.92 14.53 -25.32
N GLY A 49 -5.11 15.11 -24.44
CA GLY A 49 -4.85 16.54 -24.35
C GLY A 49 -5.87 17.30 -23.49
N GLY A 50 -5.82 18.63 -23.55
CA GLY A 50 -6.81 19.51 -22.90
C GLY A 50 -8.05 19.77 -23.75
N GLY A 51 -9.05 20.42 -23.14
CA GLY A 51 -10.34 20.78 -23.75
C GLY A 51 -11.56 20.08 -23.14
N GLU A 52 -12.75 20.54 -23.53
CA GLU A 52 -14.04 20.11 -22.95
C GLU A 52 -14.32 18.61 -23.15
N TYR A 53 -14.06 18.09 -24.36
CA TYR A 53 -14.38 16.70 -24.72
C TYR A 53 -13.24 15.72 -24.51
N ALA A 54 -12.05 16.16 -24.10
CA ALA A 54 -10.87 15.31 -24.04
C ALA A 54 -11.07 14.10 -23.10
N ALA A 55 -11.75 14.29 -21.96
CA ALA A 55 -12.03 13.21 -21.01
C ALA A 55 -12.97 12.13 -21.57
N TYR A 56 -13.71 12.43 -22.64
CA TYR A 56 -14.61 11.49 -23.29
C TYR A 56 -13.89 10.55 -24.24
N LEU A 57 -12.73 10.95 -24.76
CA LEU A 57 -11.92 10.16 -25.69
C LEU A 57 -11.26 8.98 -24.97
N THR A 58 -11.03 7.89 -25.70
CA THR A 58 -10.41 6.66 -25.18
C THR A 58 -9.27 6.20 -26.09
N PRO A 59 -8.21 7.02 -26.27
CA PRO A 59 -7.12 6.69 -27.19
C PRO A 59 -6.46 5.35 -26.86
N GLU A 60 -6.40 4.95 -25.58
CA GLU A 60 -5.82 3.70 -25.08
C GLU A 60 -6.50 2.46 -25.64
N LYS A 61 -7.76 2.58 -26.07
CA LYS A 61 -8.49 1.53 -26.76
C LYS A 61 -8.18 1.46 -28.25
N SER A 62 -7.16 2.15 -28.76
CA SER A 62 -6.81 2.15 -30.19
C SER A 62 -5.31 2.22 -30.48
N THR A 63 -4.47 2.11 -29.46
CA THR A 63 -3.02 2.36 -29.53
C THR A 63 -2.27 1.30 -30.31
N ASP A 64 -2.76 0.07 -30.25
CA ASP A 64 -2.22 -1.05 -31.01
C ASP A 64 -2.48 -0.93 -32.52
N LEU A 65 -3.19 0.12 -32.94
CA LEU A 65 -3.43 0.46 -34.35
C LEU A 65 -2.52 1.58 -34.85
N PHE A 66 -1.70 2.18 -33.98
CA PHE A 66 -0.79 3.25 -34.37
C PHE A 66 0.23 2.78 -35.40
N ASP A 67 0.34 3.54 -36.49
CA ASP A 67 1.22 3.31 -37.63
C ASP A 67 1.02 1.98 -38.37
N GLU A 68 0.02 1.19 -37.97
CA GLU A 68 -0.39 -0.01 -38.70
C GLU A 68 -1.01 0.38 -40.05
N PRO A 69 -0.73 -0.37 -41.12
CA PRO A 69 -1.34 -0.13 -42.41
C PRO A 69 -2.85 -0.39 -42.35
N GLU A 70 -3.63 0.40 -43.10
CA GLU A 70 -5.10 0.23 -43.22
C GLU A 70 -5.83 0.25 -41.87
N SER A 71 -5.31 1.01 -40.90
CA SER A 71 -5.81 1.04 -39.52
C SER A 71 -6.84 2.14 -39.25
N LEU A 72 -7.07 3.04 -40.21
CA LEU A 72 -8.17 4.01 -40.23
C LEU A 72 -8.93 3.92 -41.56
N LEU A 73 -10.22 3.64 -41.47
CA LEU A 73 -11.14 3.66 -42.60
C LEU A 73 -12.27 4.66 -42.35
N TYR A 74 -12.63 5.44 -43.36
CA TYR A 74 -13.71 6.41 -43.22
C TYR A 74 -14.56 6.55 -44.47
N LEU A 75 -15.87 6.73 -44.27
CA LEU A 75 -16.81 7.08 -45.34
C LEU A 75 -16.66 8.55 -45.71
N ARG A 76 -16.42 8.85 -46.99
CA ARG A 76 -16.40 10.23 -47.48
C ARG A 76 -17.81 10.67 -47.84
N VAL A 77 -18.39 11.51 -46.99
CA VAL A 77 -19.77 12.00 -47.13
C VAL A 77 -19.77 13.46 -47.54
N ASP A 78 -20.33 13.75 -48.71
CA ASP A 78 -20.50 15.11 -49.23
C ASP A 78 -21.83 15.68 -48.72
N LEU A 79 -21.73 16.66 -47.82
CA LEU A 79 -22.84 17.39 -47.23
C LEU A 79 -22.95 18.83 -47.77
N SER A 80 -22.12 19.20 -48.76
CA SER A 80 -22.05 20.57 -49.29
C SER A 80 -23.17 20.94 -50.26
N GLY A 81 -23.99 19.98 -50.67
CA GLY A 81 -25.09 20.16 -51.62
C GLY A 81 -26.47 20.00 -50.97
N ASP A 82 -27.53 20.10 -51.79
CA ASP A 82 -28.93 20.03 -51.33
C ASP A 82 -29.33 18.68 -50.71
N LYS A 83 -28.55 17.61 -50.94
CA LYS A 83 -28.80 16.26 -50.41
C LYS A 83 -27.50 15.60 -50.00
N PRO A 84 -27.47 14.87 -48.87
CA PRO A 84 -26.29 14.11 -48.47
C PRO A 84 -26.02 12.99 -49.47
N ARG A 85 -24.75 12.77 -49.79
CA ARG A 85 -24.33 11.69 -50.68
C ARG A 85 -22.95 11.17 -50.34
N LEU A 86 -22.72 9.91 -50.63
CA LEU A 86 -21.38 9.32 -50.61
C LEU A 86 -20.56 9.86 -51.79
N ASP A 87 -19.28 10.12 -51.58
CA ASP A 87 -18.37 10.57 -52.64
C ASP A 87 -18.47 9.62 -53.86
N PRO A 88 -18.74 10.14 -55.06
CA PRO A 88 -18.99 9.30 -56.23
C PRO A 88 -17.73 8.63 -56.78
N ASP A 89 -16.55 9.23 -56.55
CA ASP A 89 -15.28 8.81 -57.15
C ASP A 89 -14.44 7.99 -56.16
N GLN A 90 -14.41 8.40 -54.90
CA GLN A 90 -13.70 7.71 -53.82
C GLN A 90 -14.56 7.63 -52.55
N PRO A 91 -15.51 6.67 -52.47
CA PRO A 91 -16.44 6.53 -51.35
C PRO A 91 -15.79 6.28 -49.99
N ILE A 92 -14.64 5.60 -49.99
CA ILE A 92 -13.89 5.19 -48.80
C ILE A 92 -12.51 5.84 -48.82
N GLY A 93 -12.06 6.35 -47.69
CA GLY A 93 -10.65 6.64 -47.43
C GLY A 93 -10.04 5.55 -46.55
N VAL A 94 -8.82 5.14 -46.89
CA VAL A 94 -8.02 4.19 -46.12
C VAL A 94 -6.67 4.84 -45.82
N GLU A 95 -6.32 4.93 -44.55
CA GLU A 95 -5.09 5.55 -44.08
C GLU A 95 -4.52 4.81 -42.86
N SER A 96 -3.27 5.09 -42.52
CA SER A 96 -2.74 4.74 -41.20
C SER A 96 -3.29 5.71 -40.14
N TYR A 97 -3.66 5.15 -38.99
CA TYR A 97 -3.97 5.87 -37.77
C TYR A 97 -2.68 6.13 -37.00
N GLY A 98 -2.47 7.37 -36.54
CA GLY A 98 -1.32 7.77 -35.73
C GLY A 98 -1.75 8.64 -34.55
N GLU A 99 -0.81 8.92 -33.63
CA GLU A 99 -1.05 9.75 -32.43
C GLU A 99 -1.66 11.11 -32.79
N GLU A 100 -1.26 11.70 -33.93
CA GLU A 100 -1.72 12.99 -34.40
C GLU A 100 -3.22 13.03 -34.75
N LYS A 101 -3.83 11.88 -35.02
CA LYS A 101 -5.25 11.75 -35.42
C LYS A 101 -6.19 11.43 -34.26
N VAL A 102 -5.70 11.23 -33.04
CA VAL A 102 -6.52 10.91 -31.85
C VAL A 102 -7.69 11.89 -31.69
N LYS A 103 -7.41 13.19 -31.77
CA LYS A 103 -8.43 14.24 -31.66
C LYS A 103 -9.35 14.30 -32.88
N ALA A 104 -8.78 14.17 -34.07
CA ALA A 104 -9.52 14.27 -35.33
C ALA A 104 -10.56 13.15 -35.47
N VAL A 105 -10.20 11.93 -35.06
CA VAL A 105 -11.08 10.77 -35.12
C VAL A 105 -12.13 10.75 -33.99
N ALA A 106 -11.87 11.45 -32.87
CA ALA A 106 -12.79 11.55 -31.74
C ALA A 106 -13.31 10.18 -31.25
N HIS A 107 -12.41 9.20 -31.06
CA HIS A 107 -12.80 7.85 -30.63
C HIS A 107 -13.16 7.80 -29.14
N SER A 108 -14.36 7.30 -28.83
CA SER A 108 -14.82 7.03 -27.46
C SER A 108 -15.47 5.65 -27.40
N TRP A 109 -14.75 4.71 -26.80
CA TRP A 109 -15.05 3.29 -26.82
C TRP A 109 -16.17 2.89 -25.85
N TYR A 110 -16.94 1.85 -26.21
CA TYR A 110 -17.97 1.27 -25.33
C TYR A 110 -17.95 -0.26 -25.31
N ASN A 111 -17.91 -0.85 -24.12
CA ASN A 111 -17.98 -2.31 -23.93
C ASN A 111 -19.44 -2.80 -23.82
N ALA A 112 -20.13 -3.00 -24.93
CA ALA A 112 -21.38 -3.76 -24.88
C ALA A 112 -21.60 -4.64 -26.09
N ALA A 113 -22.21 -5.79 -25.82
CA ALA A 113 -22.63 -6.80 -26.80
C ALA A 113 -23.61 -6.31 -27.89
N LYS A 114 -23.98 -5.02 -27.89
CA LYS A 114 -24.89 -4.38 -28.88
C LYS A 114 -24.19 -3.52 -29.94
N GLY A 115 -22.87 -3.59 -30.06
CA GLY A 115 -22.24 -3.49 -31.38
C GLY A 115 -21.77 -2.12 -31.90
N PHE A 116 -21.69 -1.06 -31.10
CA PHE A 116 -20.97 0.15 -31.50
C PHE A 116 -20.58 1.06 -30.32
N ASP A 117 -19.52 1.85 -30.54
CA ASP A 117 -18.89 2.73 -29.57
C ASP A 117 -19.76 3.96 -29.19
N HIS A 118 -19.31 4.78 -28.23
CA HIS A 118 -20.01 6.01 -27.84
C HIS A 118 -19.90 7.08 -28.93
N SER A 119 -18.76 7.17 -29.61
CA SER A 119 -18.60 8.11 -30.71
C SER A 119 -18.95 7.49 -32.06
N VAL A 120 -19.04 8.35 -33.08
CA VAL A 120 -19.26 7.89 -34.46
C VAL A 120 -18.11 6.99 -34.89
N THR A 121 -16.89 7.18 -34.40
CA THR A 121 -15.80 6.26 -34.65
C THR A 121 -15.99 4.96 -33.88
N HIS A 122 -15.84 3.83 -34.57
CA HIS A 122 -15.87 2.51 -33.97
C HIS A 122 -14.58 1.75 -34.19
N ARG A 123 -14.12 1.06 -33.15
CA ARG A 123 -13.04 0.09 -33.26
C ARG A 123 -13.57 -1.28 -33.68
N THR A 124 -13.11 -1.78 -34.82
CA THR A 124 -13.42 -3.14 -35.25
C THR A 124 -12.79 -4.18 -34.32
N GLY A 125 -13.40 -5.36 -34.22
CA GLY A 125 -12.71 -6.52 -33.63
C GLY A 125 -11.47 -6.94 -34.44
N LYS A 126 -10.69 -7.89 -33.92
CA LYS A 126 -9.46 -8.36 -34.59
C LYS A 126 -9.75 -9.04 -35.94
N ASN A 127 -8.95 -8.69 -36.96
CA ASN A 127 -8.87 -9.34 -38.28
C ASN A 127 -10.23 -9.57 -38.95
N LYS A 128 -11.00 -8.51 -39.13
CA LYS A 128 -12.33 -8.56 -39.76
C LYS A 128 -12.22 -8.60 -41.28
N GLU A 129 -13.11 -9.38 -41.88
CA GLU A 129 -13.28 -9.43 -43.33
C GLU A 129 -13.81 -8.07 -43.85
N PRO A 130 -13.48 -7.68 -45.09
CA PRO A 130 -14.00 -6.48 -45.76
C PRO A 130 -15.51 -6.28 -45.61
N GLU A 131 -16.32 -7.33 -45.82
CA GLU A 131 -17.79 -7.30 -45.65
C GLU A 131 -18.19 -6.80 -44.25
N LYS A 132 -17.49 -7.27 -43.20
CA LYS A 132 -17.79 -6.86 -41.82
C LYS A 132 -17.31 -5.44 -41.52
N VAL A 133 -16.23 -4.99 -42.16
CA VAL A 133 -15.77 -3.60 -42.08
C VAL A 133 -16.77 -2.65 -42.76
N ALA A 134 -17.28 -3.03 -43.94
CA ALA A 134 -18.34 -2.31 -44.64
C ALA A 134 -19.63 -2.20 -43.81
N GLU A 135 -20.01 -3.27 -43.12
CA GLU A 135 -21.14 -3.25 -42.17
C GLU A 135 -20.92 -2.21 -41.06
N TYR A 136 -19.74 -2.17 -40.43
CA TYR A 136 -19.45 -1.18 -39.39
C TYR A 136 -19.46 0.26 -39.89
N LEU A 137 -18.98 0.51 -41.11
CA LEU A 137 -19.05 1.82 -41.77
C LEU A 137 -20.51 2.21 -42.04
N HIS A 138 -21.32 1.31 -42.57
CA HIS A 138 -22.74 1.53 -42.80
C HIS A 138 -23.51 1.80 -41.49
N GLU A 139 -23.16 1.12 -40.40
CA GLU A 139 -23.72 1.34 -39.06
C GLU A 139 -23.45 2.75 -38.52
N ARG A 140 -22.47 3.49 -39.04
CA ARG A 140 -22.25 4.91 -38.67
C ARG A 140 -23.40 5.81 -39.11
N LEU A 141 -23.98 5.49 -40.26
CA LEU A 141 -25.08 6.23 -40.87
C LEU A 141 -26.45 5.73 -40.39
N THR A 142 -26.53 4.50 -39.88
CA THR A 142 -27.81 3.89 -39.50
C THR A 142 -27.92 3.70 -37.99
N ALA A 143 -27.09 2.87 -37.39
CA ALA A 143 -27.18 2.56 -35.96
C ALA A 143 -26.73 3.73 -35.06
N TRP A 144 -25.66 4.44 -35.43
CA TRP A 144 -25.16 5.56 -34.62
C TRP A 144 -25.91 6.86 -34.92
N ALA A 145 -25.98 7.29 -36.19
CA ALA A 145 -26.62 8.56 -36.53
C ALA A 145 -28.12 8.59 -36.21
N ALA A 146 -28.84 7.46 -36.27
CA ALA A 146 -30.28 7.40 -35.97
C ALA A 146 -30.60 6.97 -34.53
N ASP A 147 -29.62 6.93 -33.62
CA ASP A 147 -29.88 6.59 -32.21
C ASP A 147 -30.68 7.70 -31.52
N ASP A 148 -31.75 7.32 -30.81
CA ASP A 148 -32.68 8.27 -30.18
C ASP A 148 -31.98 9.26 -29.23
N VAL A 149 -30.98 8.79 -28.45
CA VAL A 149 -30.24 9.65 -27.50
C VAL A 149 -29.37 10.66 -28.26
N ILE A 150 -28.78 10.23 -29.37
CA ILE A 150 -27.96 11.11 -30.22
C ILE A 150 -28.85 12.14 -30.90
N GLN A 151 -29.95 11.71 -31.50
CA GLN A 151 -30.92 12.56 -32.20
C GLN A 151 -31.52 13.62 -31.27
N GLU A 152 -31.88 13.25 -30.04
CA GLU A 152 -32.34 14.20 -29.03
C GLU A 152 -31.26 15.22 -28.66
N ALA A 153 -30.00 14.79 -28.49
CA ALA A 153 -28.90 15.66 -28.10
C ALA A 153 -28.51 16.68 -29.18
N VAL A 154 -28.59 16.30 -30.45
CA VAL A 154 -28.16 17.16 -31.57
C VAL A 154 -29.26 18.08 -32.09
N ALA A 155 -30.54 17.84 -31.75
CA ALA A 155 -31.68 18.61 -32.25
C ALA A 155 -31.60 20.12 -31.97
N ASP A 156 -31.00 20.52 -30.85
CA ASP A 156 -30.83 21.92 -30.45
C ASP A 156 -29.43 22.48 -30.77
N HIS A 157 -28.52 21.67 -31.34
CA HIS A 157 -27.17 22.09 -31.72
C HIS A 157 -27.18 22.79 -33.08
N GLU A 158 -26.39 23.86 -33.26
CA GLU A 158 -26.38 24.64 -34.52
C GLU A 158 -26.04 23.78 -35.76
N ASP A 159 -25.10 22.85 -35.56
CA ASP A 159 -24.68 21.87 -36.56
C ASP A 159 -25.40 20.52 -36.46
N GLY A 160 -26.52 20.44 -35.73
CA GLY A 160 -27.31 19.21 -35.57
C GLY A 160 -27.70 18.54 -36.88
N TRP A 161 -27.96 19.38 -37.89
CA TRP A 161 -28.29 18.99 -39.26
C TRP A 161 -27.25 18.05 -39.91
N ILE A 162 -25.98 18.08 -39.49
CA ILE A 162 -24.94 17.18 -40.01
C ILE A 162 -25.30 15.73 -39.67
N VAL A 163 -25.68 15.47 -38.42
CA VAL A 163 -26.01 14.12 -37.96
C VAL A 163 -27.33 13.64 -38.58
N ASP A 164 -28.31 14.54 -38.73
CA ASP A 164 -29.56 14.26 -39.45
C ASP A 164 -29.31 13.86 -40.90
N ALA A 165 -28.40 14.57 -41.58
CA ALA A 165 -28.04 14.27 -42.96
C ALA A 165 -27.31 12.92 -43.10
N LEU A 166 -26.52 12.51 -42.09
CA LEU A 166 -25.94 11.17 -42.05
C LEU A 166 -27.02 10.09 -41.85
N ALA A 167 -28.00 10.34 -40.99
CA ALA A 167 -29.14 9.43 -40.79
C ALA A 167 -30.00 9.31 -42.06
N GLU A 168 -30.32 10.43 -42.72
CA GLU A 168 -31.03 10.45 -44.01
C GLU A 168 -30.26 9.67 -45.08
N LEU A 169 -28.93 9.85 -45.14
CA LEU A 169 -28.10 9.08 -46.07
C LEU A 169 -28.19 7.57 -45.78
N GLY A 170 -28.16 7.17 -44.50
CA GLY A 170 -28.29 5.78 -44.07
C GLY A 170 -29.57 5.07 -44.54
N GLU A 171 -30.63 5.81 -44.85
CA GLU A 171 -31.89 5.29 -45.39
C GLU A 171 -31.87 5.10 -46.92
N SER A 172 -30.81 5.51 -47.61
CA SER A 172 -30.71 5.46 -49.06
C SER A 172 -30.65 4.02 -49.60
N GLU A 173 -31.57 3.68 -50.51
CA GLU A 173 -31.57 2.37 -51.18
C GLU A 173 -30.25 2.11 -51.92
N GLY A 174 -29.69 0.91 -51.74
CA GLY A 174 -28.46 0.48 -52.41
C GLY A 174 -27.17 1.05 -51.81
N LEU A 175 -27.24 1.82 -50.72
CA LEU A 175 -26.06 2.41 -50.09
C LEU A 175 -25.12 1.34 -49.52
N ARG A 176 -25.68 0.33 -48.85
CA ARG A 176 -24.89 -0.75 -48.23
C ARG A 176 -24.05 -1.49 -49.27
N GLU A 177 -24.65 -1.89 -50.39
CA GLU A 177 -23.95 -2.61 -51.45
C GLU A 177 -22.84 -1.75 -52.10
N ARG A 178 -23.05 -0.43 -52.18
CA ARG A 178 -22.01 0.51 -52.65
C ARG A 178 -20.84 0.59 -51.67
N ILE A 179 -21.09 0.62 -50.36
CA ILE A 179 -20.04 0.61 -49.34
C ILE A 179 -19.28 -0.71 -49.37
N GLU A 180 -19.98 -1.85 -49.43
CA GLU A 180 -19.37 -3.19 -49.53
C GLU A 180 -18.44 -3.29 -50.74
N THR A 181 -18.92 -2.87 -51.92
CA THR A 181 -18.11 -2.86 -53.15
C THR A 181 -16.87 -1.98 -53.00
N ALA A 182 -17.01 -0.77 -52.44
CA ALA A 182 -15.89 0.15 -52.29
C ALA A 182 -14.85 -0.32 -51.28
N VAL A 183 -15.27 -1.01 -50.21
CA VAL A 183 -14.37 -1.60 -49.22
C VAL A 183 -13.62 -2.80 -49.80
N ASP A 184 -14.31 -3.69 -50.54
CA ASP A 184 -13.68 -4.83 -51.24
C ASP A 184 -12.64 -4.39 -52.29
N GLU A 185 -12.85 -3.23 -52.93
CA GLU A 185 -11.91 -2.67 -53.92
C GLU A 185 -10.67 -2.02 -53.28
N GLN A 186 -10.76 -1.55 -52.03
CA GLN A 186 -9.67 -0.83 -51.35
C GLN A 186 -8.89 -1.65 -50.33
N LEU A 187 -9.49 -2.70 -49.75
CA LEU A 187 -8.81 -3.56 -48.78
C LEU A 187 -8.26 -4.82 -49.43
N ASP A 188 -6.97 -5.09 -49.20
CA ASP A 188 -6.28 -6.28 -49.72
C ASP A 188 -6.53 -7.55 -48.87
N GLY A 189 -7.33 -7.46 -47.81
CA GLY A 189 -7.67 -8.60 -46.96
C GLY A 189 -8.32 -8.22 -45.63
N LYS A 190 -8.04 -9.02 -44.59
CA LYS A 190 -8.58 -8.78 -43.25
C LYS A 190 -7.80 -7.69 -42.55
N THR A 191 -8.50 -6.80 -41.86
CA THR A 191 -7.87 -5.72 -41.10
C THR A 191 -8.46 -5.59 -39.69
N THR A 192 -7.72 -4.90 -38.81
CA THR A 192 -8.24 -4.36 -37.55
C THR A 192 -8.08 -2.86 -37.64
N ALA A 193 -9.17 -2.10 -37.52
CA ALA A 193 -9.14 -0.67 -37.80
C ALA A 193 -10.12 0.13 -36.94
N LEU A 194 -9.99 1.44 -36.99
CA LEU A 194 -11.04 2.39 -36.65
C LEU A 194 -11.87 2.68 -37.90
N THR A 195 -13.20 2.55 -37.80
CA THR A 195 -14.16 2.90 -38.87
C THR A 195 -14.94 4.15 -38.47
N THR A 196 -14.98 5.16 -39.34
CA THR A 196 -15.65 6.44 -39.05
C THR A 196 -16.24 7.12 -40.30
N VAL A 197 -16.62 8.39 -40.20
CA VAL A 197 -17.05 9.25 -41.30
C VAL A 197 -16.10 10.43 -41.45
N ALA A 198 -15.91 10.90 -42.67
CA ALA A 198 -15.31 12.20 -42.96
C ALA A 198 -16.30 13.01 -43.81
N VAL A 199 -16.63 14.22 -43.37
CA VAL A 199 -17.67 15.04 -43.98
C VAL A 199 -17.07 16.22 -44.73
N LYS A 200 -17.62 16.52 -45.90
CA LYS A 200 -17.30 17.75 -46.65
C LYS A 200 -18.47 18.73 -46.52
N LEU A 201 -18.22 19.87 -45.89
CA LEU A 201 -19.24 20.88 -45.59
C LEU A 201 -19.38 21.95 -46.70
N GLU A 202 -18.29 22.22 -47.42
CA GLU A 202 -18.24 23.23 -48.48
C GLU A 202 -17.94 22.59 -49.85
N PRO A 203 -18.46 23.11 -50.98
CA PRO A 203 -18.30 22.46 -52.29
C PRO A 203 -16.84 22.21 -52.69
N ASP A 204 -15.98 23.20 -52.43
CA ASP A 204 -14.53 23.18 -52.68
C ASP A 204 -13.71 22.86 -51.40
N GLY A 205 -14.38 22.38 -50.35
CA GLY A 205 -13.75 22.03 -49.07
C GLY A 205 -13.10 20.63 -49.08
N GLU A 206 -12.29 20.37 -48.06
CA GLU A 206 -11.72 19.05 -47.80
C GLU A 206 -12.70 18.18 -46.98
N TYR A 207 -12.47 16.87 -46.98
CA TYR A 207 -13.18 15.96 -46.08
C TYR A 207 -12.55 16.03 -44.70
N LEU A 208 -13.34 16.44 -43.70
CA LEU A 208 -12.91 16.62 -42.32
C LEU A 208 -13.36 15.43 -41.47
N LEU A 209 -12.47 14.94 -40.62
CA LEU A 209 -12.82 13.89 -39.64
C LEU A 209 -13.72 14.46 -38.54
N PRO A 210 -14.42 13.63 -37.74
CA PRO A 210 -15.49 14.09 -36.85
C PRO A 210 -15.05 15.19 -35.88
N GLY A 211 -13.87 15.07 -35.28
CA GLY A 211 -13.32 16.05 -34.35
C GLY A 211 -12.81 17.34 -35.01
N GLU A 212 -12.62 17.35 -36.33
CA GLU A 212 -12.21 18.52 -37.11
C GLU A 212 -13.42 19.24 -37.74
N ALA A 213 -14.47 18.49 -38.06
CA ALA A 213 -15.63 18.96 -38.80
C ALA A 213 -16.54 19.87 -37.98
N SER A 214 -16.98 19.42 -36.79
CA SER A 214 -17.88 20.18 -35.91
C SER A 214 -17.94 19.56 -34.51
N SER A 215 -18.22 20.38 -33.49
CA SER A 215 -18.46 19.92 -32.12
C SER A 215 -19.68 19.00 -31.98
N VAL A 216 -20.59 18.98 -32.96
CA VAL A 216 -21.82 18.17 -32.90
C VAL A 216 -21.53 16.68 -32.70
N PHE A 217 -20.46 16.14 -33.30
CA PHE A 217 -20.06 14.75 -33.11
C PHE A 217 -19.61 14.48 -31.67
N ASN A 218 -18.94 15.46 -31.05
CA ASN A 218 -18.49 15.36 -29.68
C ASN A 218 -19.65 15.51 -28.68
N GLU A 219 -20.62 16.37 -28.96
CA GLU A 219 -21.84 16.49 -28.16
C GLU A 219 -22.70 15.22 -28.22
N ALA A 220 -22.89 14.65 -29.41
CA ALA A 220 -23.56 13.37 -29.59
C ALA A 220 -22.87 12.24 -28.80
N MET A 221 -21.53 12.16 -28.88
CA MET A 221 -20.71 11.24 -28.08
C MET A 221 -20.92 11.45 -26.58
N ARG A 222 -20.85 12.71 -26.12
CA ARG A 222 -21.01 13.09 -24.70
C ARG A 222 -22.36 12.64 -24.17
N ALA A 223 -23.45 12.98 -24.87
CA ALA A 223 -24.81 12.57 -24.49
C ALA A 223 -24.95 11.04 -24.42
N ARG A 224 -24.43 10.34 -25.43
CA ARG A 224 -24.46 8.87 -25.46
C ARG A 224 -23.68 8.25 -24.30
N LYS A 225 -22.48 8.74 -23.98
CA LYS A 225 -21.68 8.27 -22.84
C LYS A 225 -22.42 8.51 -21.52
N ARG A 226 -22.97 9.72 -21.33
CA ARG A 226 -23.75 10.11 -20.15
C ARG A 226 -24.98 9.24 -19.91
N SER A 227 -25.73 8.92 -20.96
CA SER A 227 -26.90 8.02 -20.87
C SER A 227 -26.57 6.62 -20.33
N LYS A 228 -25.30 6.20 -20.37
CA LYS A 228 -24.84 4.92 -19.82
C LYS A 228 -24.28 5.02 -18.41
N LEU A 229 -23.94 6.23 -17.94
CA LEU A 229 -23.48 6.44 -16.58
C LEU A 229 -24.62 6.20 -15.59
N VAL A 230 -25.81 6.73 -15.86
CA VAL A 230 -26.96 6.65 -14.95
C VAL A 230 -27.45 5.22 -14.68
N SER A 231 -27.22 4.28 -15.60
CA SER A 231 -27.74 2.90 -15.53
C SER A 231 -26.64 1.84 -15.34
N LYS A 232 -25.62 2.13 -14.53
CA LYS A 232 -24.46 1.23 -14.33
C LYS A 232 -24.66 0.29 -13.14
N GLY A 233 -24.21 -0.96 -13.28
CA GLY A 233 -24.26 -1.95 -12.19
C GLY A 233 -25.68 -2.47 -11.96
N GLU A 234 -26.14 -2.43 -10.71
CA GLU A 234 -27.53 -2.74 -10.33
C GLU A 234 -28.44 -1.48 -10.40
N ALA A 235 -27.88 -0.29 -10.68
CA ALA A 235 -28.66 0.93 -10.85
C ALA A 235 -29.34 0.96 -12.23
N THR A 236 -30.60 1.37 -12.23
CA THR A 236 -31.38 1.64 -13.43
C THR A 236 -31.37 3.11 -13.81
N ASP A 237 -31.33 4.02 -12.83
CA ASP A 237 -31.34 5.48 -13.04
C ASP A 237 -30.80 6.26 -11.83
N SER A 238 -29.48 6.27 -11.64
CA SER A 238 -28.80 6.95 -10.53
C SER A 238 -28.45 8.40 -10.86
N ILE A 239 -29.46 9.26 -10.96
CA ILE A 239 -29.32 10.69 -11.25
C ILE A 239 -30.19 11.57 -10.34
N GLY A 240 -29.66 12.71 -9.92
CA GLY A 240 -30.42 13.71 -9.17
C GLY A 240 -29.70 15.05 -8.99
N GLU A 241 -30.39 15.99 -8.36
CA GLU A 241 -29.88 17.35 -8.10
C GLU A 241 -29.13 17.42 -6.77
N ALA A 242 -27.81 17.64 -6.81
CA ALA A 242 -26.98 17.75 -5.62
C ALA A 242 -25.79 18.72 -5.84
N THR A 243 -24.94 18.83 -4.83
CA THR A 243 -23.68 19.57 -4.95
C THR A 243 -22.58 18.58 -5.30
N ASP A 244 -21.92 18.79 -6.43
CA ASP A 244 -20.79 17.97 -6.88
C ASP A 244 -19.66 18.02 -5.85
N LEU A 245 -19.22 16.83 -5.40
CA LEU A 245 -18.17 16.69 -4.40
C LEU A 245 -16.81 17.24 -4.84
N VAL A 246 -16.52 17.28 -6.13
CA VAL A 246 -15.25 17.76 -6.71
C VAL A 246 -15.36 19.23 -7.10
N THR A 247 -16.38 19.61 -7.87
CA THR A 247 -16.47 21.01 -8.37
C THR A 247 -17.11 21.97 -7.37
N GLY A 248 -17.87 21.47 -6.40
CA GLY A 248 -18.64 22.30 -5.46
C GLY A 248 -19.84 23.01 -6.09
N ASN A 249 -20.11 22.78 -7.38
CA ASN A 249 -21.23 23.38 -8.09
C ASN A 249 -22.50 22.55 -7.85
N ARG A 250 -23.64 23.24 -7.78
CA ARG A 250 -24.95 22.61 -7.68
C ARG A 250 -25.51 22.33 -9.08
N GLY A 251 -26.02 21.12 -9.30
CA GLY A 251 -26.69 20.74 -10.54
C GLY A 251 -26.97 19.25 -10.61
N PRO A 252 -27.21 18.71 -11.83
CA PRO A 252 -27.37 17.29 -12.06
C PRO A 252 -26.09 16.51 -11.70
N THR A 253 -26.27 15.42 -10.95
CA THR A 253 -25.19 14.57 -10.46
C THR A 253 -25.58 13.10 -10.58
N VAL A 254 -24.57 12.24 -10.66
CA VAL A 254 -24.72 10.78 -10.73
C VAL A 254 -23.99 10.11 -9.56
N GLY A 255 -24.45 8.91 -9.19
CA GLY A 255 -23.87 8.12 -8.09
C GLY A 255 -22.98 6.95 -8.52
N THR A 256 -22.83 6.74 -9.82
CA THR A 256 -22.32 5.51 -10.43
C THR A 256 -20.93 5.65 -11.08
N ALA A 257 -20.18 6.68 -10.70
CA ALA A 257 -18.81 6.89 -11.17
C ALA A 257 -17.85 5.81 -10.63
N GLU A 258 -16.85 5.41 -11.42
CA GLU A 258 -15.85 4.41 -10.98
C GLU A 258 -15.16 4.80 -9.68
N ASP A 259 -14.95 3.81 -8.83
CA ASP A 259 -14.41 3.94 -7.49
C ASP A 259 -13.49 2.75 -7.23
N PRO A 260 -12.19 2.96 -6.98
CA PRO A 260 -11.25 1.87 -6.66
C PRO A 260 -11.63 1.14 -5.37
N LEU A 261 -12.36 1.80 -4.47
CA LEU A 261 -12.88 1.17 -3.25
C LEU A 261 -14.26 0.56 -3.48
N ASN A 262 -14.86 0.84 -4.64
CA ASN A 262 -16.13 0.29 -5.09
C ASN A 262 -17.26 0.41 -4.04
N TYR A 263 -17.23 1.48 -3.24
CA TYR A 263 -18.18 1.67 -2.14
C TYR A 263 -19.65 1.69 -2.63
N PHE A 264 -19.91 2.07 -3.90
CA PHE A 264 -21.27 2.31 -4.43
C PHE A 264 -21.63 1.56 -5.73
N LEU A 265 -20.69 0.85 -6.38
CA LEU A 265 -20.94 0.20 -7.68
C LEU A 265 -21.13 -1.31 -7.58
N GLY A 266 -21.05 -1.83 -6.35
CA GLY A 266 -21.07 -3.25 -6.01
C GLY A 266 -22.30 -3.69 -5.19
N LYS A 267 -22.36 -4.99 -4.91
CA LYS A 267 -23.44 -5.61 -4.11
C LYS A 267 -23.20 -5.43 -2.61
N GLN A 268 -23.27 -4.20 -2.10
CA GLN A 268 -23.19 -3.93 -0.65
C GLN A 268 -24.57 -3.94 0.06
N LEU A 269 -25.66 -4.09 -0.71
CA LEU A 269 -27.07 -4.06 -0.26
C LEU A 269 -27.40 -4.90 0.98
N GLU A 270 -26.78 -6.07 1.15
CA GLU A 270 -27.12 -6.95 2.29
C GLU A 270 -26.54 -6.46 3.63
N LYS A 271 -25.46 -5.66 3.60
CA LYS A 271 -24.82 -5.12 4.82
C LYS A 271 -25.49 -3.82 5.29
N PHE A 272 -26.13 -3.07 4.39
CA PHE A 272 -26.77 -1.78 4.68
C PHE A 272 -28.24 -1.75 4.22
N PRO A 273 -29.19 -2.24 5.05
CA PRO A 273 -30.61 -2.20 4.72
C PRO A 273 -31.08 -0.74 4.62
N GLY A 274 -31.28 -0.26 3.38
CA GLY A 274 -31.62 1.13 3.06
C GLY A 274 -30.75 1.75 1.96
N PHE A 275 -29.70 1.04 1.52
CA PHE A 275 -28.93 1.42 0.36
C PHE A 275 -29.75 1.17 -0.91
N ASP A 276 -29.87 2.18 -1.77
CA ASP A 276 -30.53 2.08 -3.07
C ASP A 276 -29.55 2.57 -4.14
N PRO A 277 -29.09 1.70 -5.07
CA PRO A 277 -28.17 2.10 -6.13
C PRO A 277 -28.68 3.25 -7.00
N ASP A 278 -30.00 3.37 -7.16
CA ASP A 278 -30.63 4.50 -7.88
C ASP A 278 -30.54 5.82 -7.09
N GLU A 279 -30.23 5.76 -5.79
CA GLU A 279 -30.07 6.93 -4.92
C GLU A 279 -28.61 7.19 -4.52
N ALA A 280 -27.65 6.46 -5.09
CA ALA A 280 -26.22 6.63 -4.82
C ALA A 280 -25.70 8.06 -5.11
N TRP A 281 -26.38 8.80 -6.00
CA TRP A 281 -26.08 10.21 -6.26
C TRP A 281 -26.26 11.09 -5.01
N ARG A 282 -27.01 10.66 -4.00
CA ARG A 282 -27.17 11.41 -2.74
C ARG A 282 -25.96 11.30 -1.82
N THR A 283 -25.23 10.18 -1.87
CA THR A 283 -24.10 9.91 -0.98
C THR A 283 -22.79 10.33 -1.63
N HIS A 284 -22.62 10.07 -2.93
CA HIS A 284 -21.42 10.45 -3.70
C HIS A 284 -21.77 11.28 -4.94
N PRO A 285 -22.39 12.46 -4.77
CA PRO A 285 -22.77 13.29 -5.90
C PRO A 285 -21.55 13.80 -6.66
N VAL A 286 -21.45 13.44 -7.93
CA VAL A 286 -20.49 14.04 -8.87
C VAL A 286 -21.22 14.41 -10.15
N SER A 287 -20.84 15.53 -10.79
CA SER A 287 -21.38 15.85 -12.11
C SER A 287 -20.94 14.79 -13.13
N GLU A 288 -21.67 14.68 -14.23
CA GLU A 288 -21.37 13.67 -15.25
C GLU A 288 -19.97 13.84 -15.87
N ASP A 289 -19.50 15.08 -16.07
CA ASP A 289 -18.15 15.33 -16.59
C ASP A 289 -17.07 14.92 -15.60
N VAL A 290 -17.31 15.17 -14.30
CA VAL A 290 -16.43 14.68 -13.24
C VAL A 290 -16.45 13.15 -13.24
N ALA A 291 -17.61 12.52 -13.29
CA ALA A 291 -17.73 11.05 -13.33
C ALA A 291 -16.92 10.43 -14.47
N VAL A 292 -16.98 11.00 -15.67
CA VAL A 292 -16.16 10.58 -16.81
C VAL A 292 -14.67 10.77 -16.54
N THR A 293 -14.28 11.89 -15.94
CA THR A 293 -12.87 12.16 -15.60
C THR A 293 -12.36 11.17 -14.55
N LEU A 294 -13.15 10.82 -13.54
CA LEU A 294 -12.80 9.84 -12.51
C LEU A 294 -12.52 8.45 -13.13
N MET A 295 -13.29 8.04 -14.14
CA MET A 295 -13.07 6.77 -14.84
C MET A 295 -11.73 6.69 -15.56
N ASN A 296 -11.16 7.84 -15.96
CA ASN A 296 -9.86 7.89 -16.62
C ASN A 296 -8.69 7.73 -15.63
N ALA A 297 -8.95 7.73 -14.31
CA ALA A 297 -7.91 7.64 -13.29
C ALA A 297 -7.35 6.21 -13.13
N SER A 298 -8.05 5.19 -13.63
CA SER A 298 -7.75 3.78 -13.30
C SER A 298 -6.30 3.40 -13.57
N THR A 299 -5.73 3.82 -14.71
CA THR A 299 -4.33 3.51 -15.06
C THR A 299 -3.34 3.95 -13.97
N PHE A 300 -3.60 5.08 -13.31
CA PHE A 300 -2.75 5.59 -12.24
C PHE A 300 -3.12 5.01 -10.88
N VAL A 301 -4.41 4.79 -10.62
CA VAL A 301 -4.84 4.17 -9.35
C VAL A 301 -4.35 2.72 -9.25
N ASP A 302 -4.51 1.94 -10.32
CA ASP A 302 -4.07 0.54 -10.44
C ASP A 302 -2.54 0.38 -10.51
N ALA A 303 -1.80 1.49 -10.63
CA ALA A 303 -0.34 1.47 -10.53
C ALA A 303 0.15 1.83 -9.11
N CYS A 304 -0.77 2.28 -8.25
CA CYS A 304 -0.49 2.68 -6.87
C CYS A 304 -0.95 1.61 -5.87
N ASP A 305 -1.26 0.39 -6.31
CA ASP A 305 -1.62 -0.72 -5.43
C ASP A 305 -0.67 -1.92 -5.55
N TYR A 306 -0.71 -2.75 -4.52
CA TYR A 306 -0.02 -4.03 -4.47
C TYR A 306 -0.78 -4.98 -3.55
N TYR A 307 -0.66 -6.28 -3.80
CA TYR A 307 -1.37 -7.30 -3.03
C TYR A 307 -0.49 -7.84 -1.89
N THR A 308 -1.01 -7.82 -0.67
CA THR A 308 -0.39 -8.46 0.50
C THR A 308 -1.44 -8.84 1.55
N MET A 309 -1.17 -9.88 2.35
CA MET A 309 -2.05 -10.34 3.44
C MET A 309 -3.52 -10.53 3.00
N GLY A 310 -3.74 -11.04 1.79
CA GLY A 310 -5.10 -11.25 1.28
C GLY A 310 -5.84 -9.98 0.81
N ALA A 311 -5.19 -8.80 0.77
CA ALA A 311 -5.81 -7.52 0.41
C ALA A 311 -4.95 -6.70 -0.58
N ASN A 312 -5.61 -5.84 -1.37
CA ASN A 312 -4.96 -4.78 -2.15
C ASN A 312 -4.69 -3.57 -1.24
N VAL A 313 -3.43 -3.19 -1.11
CA VAL A 313 -3.01 -1.99 -0.38
C VAL A 313 -2.70 -0.89 -1.40
N TYR A 314 -3.49 0.17 -1.32
CA TYR A 314 -3.37 1.39 -2.11
C TYR A 314 -2.49 2.40 -1.38
N TYR A 315 -1.52 2.97 -2.10
CA TYR A 315 -0.63 4.02 -1.60
C TYR A 315 -0.44 5.11 -2.67
N LEU A 316 -1.40 6.05 -2.74
CA LEU A 316 -1.56 6.99 -3.84
C LEU A 316 -0.88 8.34 -3.52
N PRO A 317 0.21 8.74 -4.21
CA PRO A 317 0.90 10.00 -3.95
C PRO A 317 0.07 11.22 -4.33
N TYR A 318 0.11 12.27 -3.52
CA TYR A 318 -0.51 13.55 -3.85
C TYR A 318 0.15 14.73 -3.14
N PHE A 319 -0.21 15.94 -3.55
CA PHE A 319 0.23 17.17 -2.89
C PHE A 319 -0.93 17.80 -2.12
N PHE A 320 -0.80 17.86 -0.80
CA PHE A 320 -1.75 18.51 0.09
C PHE A 320 -1.89 20.00 -0.24
N GLY A 321 -3.14 20.47 -0.16
CA GLY A 321 -3.54 21.80 -0.60
C GLY A 321 -3.91 21.84 -2.09
N ARG A 322 -3.84 23.04 -2.66
CA ARG A 322 -4.17 23.27 -4.08
C ARG A 322 -3.00 22.82 -4.96
N VAL A 323 -3.31 22.03 -5.97
CA VAL A 323 -2.34 21.54 -6.95
C VAL A 323 -1.98 22.66 -7.92
N GLY A 324 -0.70 23.06 -7.95
CA GLY A 324 -0.18 23.99 -8.96
C GLY A 324 0.32 23.28 -10.23
N PRO A 325 0.61 24.01 -11.32
CA PRO A 325 1.20 23.46 -12.55
C PRO A 325 2.45 22.64 -12.30
N ALA A 326 3.31 23.15 -11.43
CA ALA A 326 4.55 22.51 -11.07
C ALA A 326 4.27 21.20 -10.30
N ASP A 327 3.32 21.19 -9.35
CA ASP A 327 2.92 20.00 -8.59
C ASP A 327 2.31 18.94 -9.53
N ALA A 328 1.52 19.35 -10.52
CA ALA A 328 0.94 18.48 -11.53
C ALA A 328 1.99 17.76 -12.39
N ARG A 329 3.08 18.44 -12.75
CA ARG A 329 4.20 17.83 -13.50
C ARG A 329 4.96 16.81 -12.65
N ASP A 330 5.26 17.13 -11.40
CA ASP A 330 5.93 16.21 -10.47
C ASP A 330 5.06 14.98 -10.21
N LEU A 331 3.76 15.19 -9.96
CA LEU A 331 2.80 14.10 -9.74
C LEU A 331 2.68 13.22 -10.99
N TYR A 332 2.63 13.81 -12.19
CA TYR A 332 2.65 13.04 -13.43
C TYR A 332 3.92 12.19 -13.55
N GLY A 333 5.09 12.73 -13.19
CA GLY A 333 6.35 11.99 -13.17
C GLY A 333 6.31 10.79 -12.23
N LEU A 334 5.87 10.99 -10.99
CA LEU A 334 5.70 9.92 -10.01
C LEU A 334 4.78 8.81 -10.50
N LEU A 335 3.61 9.17 -11.04
CA LEU A 335 2.63 8.21 -11.55
C LEU A 335 3.14 7.50 -12.81
N TYR A 336 3.87 8.21 -13.67
CA TYR A 336 4.53 7.62 -14.82
C TYR A 336 5.54 6.55 -14.39
N ASP A 337 6.38 6.85 -13.40
CA ASP A 337 7.38 5.91 -12.90
C ASP A 337 6.71 4.68 -12.29
N LEU A 338 5.63 4.85 -11.52
CA LEU A 338 4.83 3.76 -10.94
C LEU A 338 4.25 2.82 -12.00
N VAL A 339 3.65 3.37 -13.06
CA VAL A 339 3.13 2.57 -14.19
C VAL A 339 4.22 1.72 -14.87
N HIS A 340 5.49 2.10 -14.72
CA HIS A 340 6.64 1.43 -15.32
C HIS A 340 7.58 0.78 -14.27
N ALA A 341 7.23 0.78 -12.99
CA ALA A 341 8.11 0.41 -11.87
C ALA A 341 8.41 -1.10 -11.78
N GLY A 342 7.69 -1.95 -12.54
CA GLY A 342 7.88 -3.39 -12.52
C GLY A 342 7.37 -4.01 -11.22
N GLU A 343 8.26 -4.64 -10.45
CA GLU A 343 7.93 -5.37 -9.20
C GLU A 343 8.06 -4.51 -7.93
N MET A 344 8.49 -3.24 -8.05
CA MET A 344 8.68 -2.36 -6.90
C MET A 344 7.34 -1.86 -6.35
N SER A 345 7.18 -1.84 -5.03
CA SER A 345 5.98 -1.30 -4.39
C SER A 345 5.89 0.22 -4.59
N PRO A 346 4.68 0.81 -4.50
CA PRO A 346 4.51 2.25 -4.62
C PRO A 346 5.29 3.05 -3.57
N LEU A 347 5.44 2.51 -2.35
CA LEU A 347 6.22 3.14 -1.29
C LEU A 347 7.71 3.23 -1.64
N GLU A 348 8.30 2.13 -2.12
CA GLU A 348 9.71 2.09 -2.52
C GLU A 348 9.98 3.01 -3.72
N SER A 349 9.08 3.02 -4.70
CA SER A 349 9.19 3.90 -5.86
C SER A 349 9.11 5.37 -5.44
N ALA A 350 8.16 5.72 -4.57
CA ALA A 350 8.04 7.07 -4.03
C ALA A 350 9.26 7.47 -3.20
N TYR A 351 9.84 6.55 -2.41
CA TYR A 351 11.05 6.81 -1.64
C TYR A 351 12.24 7.13 -2.53
N ARG A 352 12.45 6.32 -3.57
CA ARG A 352 13.50 6.55 -4.56
C ARG A 352 13.32 7.89 -5.26
N SER A 353 12.12 8.19 -5.73
CA SER A 353 11.84 9.48 -6.39
C SER A 353 12.04 10.66 -5.46
N TYR A 354 11.68 10.53 -4.17
CA TYR A 354 11.96 11.54 -3.14
C TYR A 354 13.47 11.78 -2.94
N GLN A 355 14.29 10.72 -2.97
CA GLN A 355 15.74 10.85 -2.88
C GLN A 355 16.34 11.53 -4.12
N ASP A 356 15.84 11.19 -5.31
CA ASP A 356 16.38 11.64 -6.60
C ASP A 356 15.87 13.03 -7.02
N THR A 357 14.76 13.51 -6.45
CA THR A 357 14.09 14.76 -6.85
C THR A 357 14.15 15.82 -5.74
N PRO A 358 15.05 16.83 -5.84
CA PRO A 358 15.20 17.88 -4.81
C PRO A 358 13.89 18.61 -4.48
N ARG A 359 13.03 18.79 -5.48
CA ARG A 359 11.76 19.47 -5.29
C ARG A 359 10.78 18.72 -4.40
N LEU A 360 10.79 17.38 -4.43
CA LEU A 360 9.96 16.57 -3.50
C LEU A 360 10.41 16.75 -2.04
N GLN A 361 11.70 17.02 -1.83
CA GLN A 361 12.24 17.35 -0.51
C GLN A 361 11.83 18.77 -0.08
N GLU A 362 11.79 19.73 -1.02
CA GLU A 362 11.39 21.12 -0.75
C GLU A 362 9.90 21.26 -0.39
N VAL A 363 9.01 20.49 -1.03
CA VAL A 363 7.57 20.52 -0.72
C VAL A 363 7.24 19.85 0.61
N GLY A 364 8.15 19.02 1.14
CA GLY A 364 8.13 18.47 2.49
C GLY A 364 6.79 17.85 2.87
N GLU A 365 6.18 18.36 3.95
CA GLU A 365 4.90 17.90 4.50
C GLU A 365 3.72 18.01 3.53
N ARG A 366 3.83 18.76 2.43
CA ARG A 366 2.77 18.74 1.41
C ARG A 366 2.75 17.45 0.62
N PHE A 367 3.85 16.72 0.51
CA PHE A 367 3.86 15.43 -0.18
C PHE A 367 3.27 14.37 0.75
N ARG A 368 2.09 13.87 0.37
CA ARG A 368 1.24 12.98 1.17
C ARG A 368 0.79 11.79 0.34
N PHE A 369 0.21 10.81 1.01
CA PHE A 369 -0.32 9.60 0.39
C PHE A 369 -1.72 9.33 0.90
N TYR A 370 -2.61 8.96 0.00
CA TYR A 370 -3.83 8.28 0.39
C TYR A 370 -3.51 6.79 0.56
N VAL A 371 -3.73 6.25 1.74
CA VAL A 371 -3.47 4.86 2.11
C VAL A 371 -4.80 4.16 2.29
N ALA A 372 -5.00 3.00 1.68
CA ALA A 372 -6.16 2.16 1.96
C ALA A 372 -5.85 0.68 1.80
N ALA A 373 -6.46 -0.19 2.62
CA ALA A 373 -6.42 -1.63 2.43
C ALA A 373 -7.82 -2.16 2.09
N VAL A 374 -7.92 -2.87 0.97
CA VAL A 374 -9.18 -3.31 0.38
C VAL A 374 -9.09 -4.76 -0.05
N MET A 375 -10.05 -5.58 0.37
CA MET A 375 -10.21 -6.91 -0.19
C MET A 375 -11.31 -6.94 -1.24
N GLU A 376 -10.98 -7.48 -2.41
CA GLU A 376 -11.89 -7.65 -3.54
C GLU A 376 -12.52 -9.04 -3.59
N HIS A 377 -13.85 -9.12 -3.49
CA HIS A 377 -14.59 -10.38 -3.69
C HIS A 377 -15.05 -10.57 -5.15
N GLN A 378 -15.26 -11.83 -5.57
CA GLN A 378 -15.68 -12.20 -6.94
C GLN A 378 -16.98 -11.54 -7.46
N THR A 379 -17.81 -10.95 -6.59
CA THR A 379 -19.07 -10.29 -6.98
C THR A 379 -18.99 -8.76 -7.04
N LYS A 380 -17.78 -8.18 -7.18
CA LYS A 380 -17.55 -6.74 -7.06
C LYS A 380 -18.03 -6.19 -5.73
N ARG A 381 -17.81 -6.95 -4.65
CA ARG A 381 -18.11 -6.56 -3.28
C ARG A 381 -16.76 -6.35 -2.60
N PHE A 382 -16.47 -5.13 -2.17
CA PHE A 382 -15.17 -4.83 -1.56
C PHE A 382 -15.37 -4.59 -0.07
N ASP A 383 -14.45 -5.15 0.74
CA ASP A 383 -14.35 -4.88 2.16
C ASP A 383 -13.14 -3.97 2.39
N VAL A 384 -13.36 -2.83 3.05
CA VAL A 384 -12.30 -1.86 3.35
C VAL A 384 -11.89 -2.02 4.81
N PHE A 385 -10.62 -2.33 5.05
CA PHE A 385 -10.09 -2.58 6.39
C PHE A 385 -9.56 -1.33 7.09
N GLY A 386 -9.23 -0.30 6.31
CA GLY A 386 -8.85 1.02 6.78
C GLY A 386 -8.47 1.92 5.62
N ASP A 387 -8.68 3.22 5.79
CA ASP A 387 -8.23 4.25 4.87
C ASP A 387 -7.82 5.53 5.60
N SER A 388 -6.84 6.25 5.04
CA SER A 388 -6.39 7.54 5.54
C SER A 388 -5.89 8.42 4.40
N MET A 389 -6.20 9.72 4.48
CA MET A 389 -5.63 10.74 3.58
C MET A 389 -4.29 11.27 4.08
N ASP A 390 -3.89 10.96 5.32
CA ASP A 390 -2.79 11.63 6.00
C ASP A 390 -1.46 10.87 5.93
N GLY A 391 -1.38 9.85 5.06
CA GLY A 391 -0.17 9.06 4.81
C GLY A 391 1.05 9.91 4.50
N THR A 392 2.18 9.55 5.08
CA THR A 392 3.45 10.25 4.91
C THR A 392 4.56 9.29 4.53
N LEU A 393 5.49 9.72 3.66
CA LEU A 393 6.70 8.94 3.38
C LEU A 393 7.62 8.87 4.61
N PHE A 394 7.55 9.87 5.49
CA PHE A 394 8.47 9.98 6.62
C PHE A 394 8.19 8.94 7.70
N SER A 395 6.93 8.61 8.00
CA SER A 395 6.60 7.58 9.00
C SER A 395 7.29 6.22 8.74
N PRO A 396 7.09 5.56 7.57
CA PRO A 396 7.73 4.28 7.30
C PRO A 396 9.27 4.36 7.21
N VAL A 397 9.81 5.49 6.74
CA VAL A 397 11.26 5.72 6.69
C VAL A 397 11.86 5.91 8.09
N GLU A 398 11.22 6.68 8.96
CA GLU A 398 11.67 6.88 10.34
C GLU A 398 11.55 5.59 11.17
N LEU A 399 10.49 4.79 10.97
CA LEU A 399 10.42 3.44 11.56
C LEU A 399 11.58 2.57 11.11
N THR A 400 11.90 2.58 9.82
CA THR A 400 13.02 1.80 9.28
C THR A 400 14.35 2.23 9.89
N ARG A 401 14.59 3.55 9.99
CA ARG A 401 15.79 4.10 10.64
C ARG A 401 15.86 3.79 12.13
N ALA A 402 14.73 3.86 12.83
CA ALA A 402 14.63 3.46 14.23
C ALA A 402 15.01 1.99 14.39
N HIS A 403 14.50 1.12 13.52
CA HIS A 403 14.85 -0.29 13.53
C HIS A 403 16.35 -0.53 13.31
N GLN A 404 16.96 0.16 12.34
CA GLN A 404 18.40 0.09 12.12
C GLN A 404 19.22 0.53 13.34
N ARG A 405 18.82 1.61 14.03
CA ARG A 405 19.49 2.07 15.25
C ARG A 405 19.40 1.03 16.36
N VAL A 406 18.25 0.37 16.52
CA VAL A 406 18.08 -0.73 17.47
C VAL A 406 19.03 -1.88 17.14
N LEU A 407 19.12 -2.29 15.88
CA LEU A 407 20.02 -3.37 15.45
C LEU A 407 21.52 -3.03 15.60
N GLN A 408 21.88 -1.76 15.54
CA GLN A 408 23.25 -1.27 15.74
C GLN A 408 23.61 -1.07 17.22
N SER A 409 22.65 -1.22 18.14
CA SER A 409 22.92 -1.10 19.57
C SER A 409 23.52 -2.38 20.14
N TRP A 410 24.14 -2.28 21.32
CA TRP A 410 24.68 -3.41 22.10
C TRP A 410 23.68 -4.54 22.37
N LEU A 411 22.37 -4.30 22.17
CA LEU A 411 21.35 -5.32 22.23
C LEU A 411 21.52 -6.39 21.15
N TYR A 412 21.99 -6.02 19.95
CA TYR A 412 22.06 -6.89 18.77
C TYR A 412 23.46 -6.93 18.14
N ASP A 413 24.22 -5.84 18.21
CA ASP A 413 25.61 -5.77 17.73
C ASP A 413 26.58 -5.46 18.88
N ALA A 414 27.26 -6.50 19.37
CA ALA A 414 28.25 -6.38 20.43
C ALA A 414 29.63 -5.93 19.95
N GLU A 415 29.96 -6.15 18.67
CA GLU A 415 31.29 -5.86 18.11
C GLU A 415 31.37 -4.46 17.48
N GLY A 416 30.23 -3.94 17.01
CA GLY A 416 30.09 -2.61 16.41
C GLY A 416 29.77 -1.48 17.40
N ASP A 417 29.36 -1.78 18.64
CA ASP A 417 28.99 -0.78 19.64
C ASP A 417 30.15 -0.43 20.59
N ALA A 418 30.52 0.86 20.64
CA ALA A 418 31.54 1.38 21.55
C ALA A 418 31.11 1.34 23.03
N ASP A 419 29.81 1.26 23.30
CA ASP A 419 29.20 1.23 24.64
C ASP A 419 28.93 -0.21 25.12
N HIS A 420 29.55 -1.21 24.50
CA HIS A 420 29.39 -2.61 24.86
C HIS A 420 29.73 -2.85 26.34
N PRO A 421 28.83 -3.48 27.14
CA PRO A 421 28.93 -3.52 28.60
C PRO A 421 30.08 -4.38 29.18
N GLY A 422 30.85 -5.10 28.35
CA GLY A 422 32.10 -5.72 28.80
C GLY A 422 32.75 -6.61 27.73
N PRO A 423 34.09 -6.64 27.64
CA PRO A 423 34.77 -7.47 26.63
C PRO A 423 34.43 -8.95 26.82
N GLY A 424 34.03 -9.62 25.74
CA GLY A 424 33.83 -11.08 25.71
C GLY A 424 32.39 -11.58 25.93
N LEU A 425 31.42 -10.69 26.19
CA LEU A 425 30.00 -11.06 26.20
C LEU A 425 29.37 -10.94 24.81
N ARG A 426 28.43 -11.82 24.49
CA ARG A 426 27.58 -11.66 23.30
C ARG A 426 26.61 -10.49 23.48
N ALA A 427 25.98 -10.07 22.38
CA ALA A 427 24.87 -9.12 22.37
C ALA A 427 23.72 -9.59 23.30
N ALA A 428 22.78 -8.71 23.65
CA ALA A 428 21.64 -9.11 24.50
C ALA A 428 20.75 -10.16 23.81
N PHE A 429 20.60 -10.06 22.49
CA PHE A 429 19.72 -10.91 21.69
C PHE A 429 20.40 -11.43 20.43
N PRO A 430 19.99 -12.61 19.92
CA PRO A 430 20.55 -13.20 18.71
C PRO A 430 19.99 -12.57 17.42
N THR A 431 20.83 -12.47 16.39
CA THR A 431 20.48 -12.01 15.04
C THR A 431 20.80 -13.10 14.01
N PRO A 432 19.86 -14.01 13.69
CA PRO A 432 20.08 -15.01 12.64
C PRO A 432 20.16 -14.39 11.25
N ASP A 433 21.15 -14.79 10.44
CA ASP A 433 21.39 -14.26 9.08
C ASP A 433 20.23 -14.48 8.09
N ASN A 434 19.35 -15.45 8.36
CA ASN A 434 18.28 -15.88 7.44
C ASN A 434 16.92 -15.24 7.73
N TRP A 435 16.90 -14.15 8.49
CA TRP A 435 15.67 -13.45 8.89
C TRP A 435 15.73 -12.01 8.42
N ASP A 436 14.80 -11.64 7.55
CA ASP A 436 14.89 -10.37 6.83
C ASP A 436 14.76 -9.14 7.75
N ILE A 437 14.09 -9.27 8.90
CA ILE A 437 13.97 -8.19 9.88
C ILE A 437 15.31 -7.77 10.51
N PHE A 438 16.33 -8.62 10.46
CA PHE A 438 17.67 -8.28 10.96
C PHE A 438 18.60 -7.72 9.88
N VAL A 439 18.09 -7.45 8.67
CA VAL A 439 18.87 -6.85 7.58
C VAL A 439 19.22 -5.41 7.94
N PRO A 440 20.50 -5.01 7.91
CA PRO A 440 20.92 -3.68 8.33
C PRO A 440 20.69 -2.59 7.27
N GLU A 441 20.24 -2.93 6.05
CA GLU A 441 20.05 -1.99 4.94
C GLU A 441 18.67 -1.32 4.97
N GLU A 442 18.64 0.02 4.82
CA GLU A 442 17.41 0.84 4.97
C GLU A 442 16.40 0.53 3.85
N SER A 443 16.87 0.43 2.61
CA SER A 443 16.03 0.08 1.44
C SER A 443 15.40 -1.30 1.58
N ALA A 444 16.14 -2.28 2.09
CA ALA A 444 15.64 -3.64 2.30
C ALA A 444 14.56 -3.67 3.40
N LEU A 445 14.79 -3.01 4.53
CA LEU A 445 13.79 -2.89 5.59
C LEU A 445 12.54 -2.12 5.14
N LEU A 446 12.70 -1.08 4.32
CA LEU A 446 11.57 -0.36 3.74
C LEU A 446 10.76 -1.28 2.80
N SER A 447 11.41 -2.13 2.02
CA SER A 447 10.77 -3.14 1.18
C SER A 447 9.96 -4.15 2.00
N ILE A 448 10.55 -4.64 3.09
CA ILE A 448 9.93 -5.58 4.04
C ILE A 448 8.71 -4.93 4.73
N LEU A 449 8.81 -3.64 5.07
CA LEU A 449 7.69 -2.88 5.61
C LEU A 449 6.60 -2.66 4.57
N ALA A 450 6.96 -2.23 3.36
CA ALA A 450 6.03 -1.96 2.27
C ALA A 450 5.18 -3.20 1.97
N THR A 451 5.81 -4.36 1.84
CA THR A 451 5.13 -5.62 1.55
C THR A 451 4.32 -6.19 2.73
N GLY A 452 4.36 -5.56 3.92
CA GLY A 452 3.72 -6.07 5.13
C GLY A 452 4.50 -7.21 5.82
N TRP A 453 5.53 -7.75 5.18
CA TRP A 453 6.36 -8.84 5.69
C TRP A 453 6.95 -8.53 7.08
N TYR A 454 7.17 -7.25 7.38
CA TYR A 454 7.58 -6.75 8.70
C TYR A 454 6.67 -7.23 9.84
N PHE A 455 5.34 -7.18 9.64
CA PHE A 455 4.36 -7.64 10.63
C PHE A 455 4.11 -9.14 10.54
N GLU A 456 4.15 -9.71 9.33
CA GLU A 456 3.99 -11.16 9.14
C GLU A 456 5.08 -11.98 9.86
N GLN A 457 6.30 -11.45 9.95
CA GLN A 457 7.37 -12.07 10.73
C GLN A 457 7.14 -12.01 12.26
N THR A 458 6.26 -11.18 12.78
CA THR A 458 6.26 -10.88 14.23
C THR A 458 4.92 -11.11 14.90
N PHE A 459 3.83 -10.91 14.18
CA PHE A 459 2.45 -11.08 14.65
C PHE A 459 1.94 -12.51 14.40
N ALA A 460 0.76 -12.83 14.96
CA ALA A 460 0.14 -14.12 14.75
C ALA A 460 -0.19 -14.31 13.26
N PRO A 461 -0.03 -15.52 12.70
CA PRO A 461 -0.45 -15.79 11.33
C PRO A 461 -1.98 -15.75 11.25
N ALA A 462 -2.50 -15.26 10.13
CA ALA A 462 -3.90 -15.43 9.77
C ALA A 462 -4.01 -16.23 8.47
N ASP A 463 -5.23 -16.65 8.13
CA ASP A 463 -5.50 -17.32 6.86
C ASP A 463 -5.47 -16.31 5.72
N ASP A 464 -4.36 -16.29 4.97
CA ASP A 464 -4.16 -15.37 3.85
C ASP A 464 -5.02 -15.71 2.62
N ASP A 465 -5.70 -16.87 2.61
CA ASP A 465 -6.64 -17.25 1.55
C ASP A 465 -7.97 -16.45 1.65
N ASP A 466 -8.29 -15.86 2.82
CA ASP A 466 -9.47 -15.01 3.06
C ASP A 466 -9.13 -13.90 4.06
N ALA A 467 -8.67 -12.74 3.58
CA ALA A 467 -8.33 -11.60 4.45
C ALA A 467 -9.47 -11.28 5.44
N SER A 468 -9.14 -11.33 6.72
CA SER A 468 -10.12 -11.08 7.76
C SER A 468 -10.10 -9.62 8.17
N ALA A 469 -11.27 -9.06 8.47
CA ALA A 469 -11.33 -7.78 9.18
C ALA A 469 -10.60 -7.86 10.52
N ASP A 470 -10.53 -9.06 11.11
CA ASP A 470 -9.86 -9.32 12.38
C ASP A 470 -8.34 -9.52 12.24
N ASP A 471 -7.78 -9.52 11.02
CA ASP A 471 -6.34 -9.58 10.81
C ASP A 471 -5.68 -8.25 11.21
N TYR A 472 -5.00 -8.25 12.36
CA TYR A 472 -4.35 -7.07 12.88
C TYR A 472 -3.12 -6.65 12.07
N ARG A 473 -2.52 -7.55 11.27
CA ARG A 473 -1.33 -7.25 10.45
C ARG A 473 -1.63 -6.17 9.42
N ILE A 474 -2.77 -6.28 8.73
CA ILE A 474 -3.22 -5.28 7.75
C ILE A 474 -3.50 -3.94 8.43
N ARG A 475 -4.17 -3.97 9.59
CA ARG A 475 -4.47 -2.75 10.37
C ARG A 475 -3.18 -2.05 10.80
N ALA A 476 -2.19 -2.80 11.27
CA ALA A 476 -0.91 -2.26 11.68
C ALA A 476 -0.12 -1.69 10.50
N LEU A 477 -0.16 -2.35 9.33
CA LEU A 477 0.44 -1.82 8.10
C LEU A 477 -0.19 -0.47 7.72
N VAL A 478 -1.52 -0.39 7.62
CA VAL A 478 -2.21 0.87 7.28
C VAL A 478 -1.89 1.97 8.28
N ALA A 479 -1.90 1.65 9.59
CA ALA A 479 -1.61 2.62 10.63
C ALA A 479 -0.19 3.17 10.54
N VAL A 480 0.83 2.32 10.39
CA VAL A 480 2.22 2.76 10.23
C VAL A 480 2.43 3.59 8.96
N LEU A 481 1.84 3.17 7.83
CA LEU A 481 1.89 3.96 6.59
C LEU A 481 1.18 5.32 6.73
N SER A 482 0.26 5.44 7.69
CA SER A 482 -0.55 6.63 7.95
C SER A 482 -0.07 7.49 9.13
N ASP A 483 1.08 7.16 9.74
CA ASP A 483 1.59 7.83 10.96
C ASP A 483 0.61 7.73 12.15
N GLU A 484 -0.17 6.66 12.22
CA GLU A 484 -1.09 6.36 13.31
C GLU A 484 -0.45 5.38 14.30
N PRO A 485 -0.46 5.68 15.60
CA PRO A 485 0.16 4.82 16.60
C PRO A 485 -0.64 3.54 16.83
N LEU A 486 0.08 2.43 17.01
CA LEU A 486 -0.48 1.13 17.35
C LEU A 486 -0.73 1.02 18.85
N ASP A 487 -1.83 0.39 19.22
CA ASP A 487 -2.13 0.09 20.61
C ASP A 487 -1.19 -1.01 21.14
N VAL A 488 -0.49 -0.72 22.24
CA VAL A 488 0.49 -1.63 22.84
C VAL A 488 -0.14 -2.96 23.25
N GLU A 489 -1.33 -2.94 23.83
CA GLU A 489 -2.00 -4.15 24.33
C GLU A 489 -2.27 -5.12 23.17
N MET A 490 -2.73 -4.58 22.03
CA MET A 490 -2.93 -5.34 20.81
C MET A 490 -1.62 -5.88 20.22
N VAL A 491 -0.55 -5.06 20.17
CA VAL A 491 0.77 -5.51 19.67
C VAL A 491 1.33 -6.66 20.52
N LEU A 492 1.25 -6.55 21.85
CA LEU A 492 1.71 -7.62 22.75
C LEU A 492 0.86 -8.89 22.63
N THR A 493 -0.44 -8.74 22.37
CA THR A 493 -1.35 -9.87 22.08
C THR A 493 -0.90 -10.65 20.87
N GLU A 494 -0.72 -9.96 19.73
CA GLU A 494 -0.24 -10.58 18.48
C GLU A 494 1.11 -11.25 18.65
N TYR A 495 2.03 -10.63 19.40
CA TYR A 495 3.32 -11.23 19.68
C TYR A 495 3.20 -12.53 20.47
N VAL A 496 2.42 -12.54 21.54
CA VAL A 496 2.30 -13.72 22.41
C VAL A 496 1.55 -14.83 21.72
N GLU A 497 0.49 -14.53 20.96
CA GLU A 497 -0.20 -15.53 20.15
C GLU A 497 0.76 -16.19 19.16
N ARG A 498 1.58 -15.39 18.46
CA ARG A 498 2.64 -15.91 17.59
C ARG A 498 3.64 -16.81 18.32
N LEU A 499 4.09 -16.40 19.51
CA LEU A 499 5.04 -17.17 20.31
C LEU A 499 4.42 -18.49 20.81
N LEU A 500 3.14 -18.50 21.17
CA LEU A 500 2.44 -19.70 21.64
C LEU A 500 2.22 -20.72 20.52
N GLU A 501 2.08 -20.27 19.27
CA GLU A 501 2.04 -21.14 18.10
C GLU A 501 3.42 -21.67 17.71
N ASP A 502 4.44 -20.81 17.75
CA ASP A 502 5.83 -21.18 17.47
C ASP A 502 6.42 -22.08 18.59
N GLU A 503 5.79 -22.13 19.78
CA GLU A 503 6.16 -23.00 20.92
C GLU A 503 5.93 -24.49 20.58
N GLY A 504 6.88 -25.06 19.83
CA GLY A 504 6.97 -26.47 19.43
C GLY A 504 7.97 -27.27 20.27
N GLU A 505 8.97 -27.88 19.62
CA GLU A 505 10.05 -28.64 20.29
C GLU A 505 11.18 -27.77 20.85
N GLU A 506 11.33 -26.54 20.35
CA GLU A 506 12.36 -25.58 20.79
C GLU A 506 11.73 -24.22 21.11
N PHE A 507 12.34 -23.49 22.03
CA PHE A 507 11.89 -22.14 22.38
C PHE A 507 12.17 -21.15 21.24
N PRO A 508 11.20 -20.30 20.84
CA PRO A 508 11.31 -19.42 19.69
C PRO A 508 12.17 -18.15 19.95
N SER A 509 13.43 -18.33 20.36
CA SER A 509 14.33 -17.23 20.76
C SER A 509 14.52 -16.17 19.67
N PHE A 510 14.63 -16.57 18.40
CA PHE A 510 14.75 -15.64 17.28
C PHE A 510 13.47 -14.83 17.03
N ARG A 511 12.28 -15.40 17.27
CA ARG A 511 11.01 -14.69 17.17
C ARG A 511 10.89 -13.63 18.25
N VAL A 512 11.21 -13.98 19.50
CA VAL A 512 11.24 -13.03 20.62
C VAL A 512 12.22 -11.89 20.33
N SER A 513 13.41 -12.22 19.82
CA SER A 513 14.44 -11.26 19.42
C SER A 513 13.91 -10.25 18.38
N ALA A 514 13.23 -10.74 17.33
CA ALA A 514 12.62 -9.94 16.28
C ALA A 514 11.48 -9.05 16.79
N GLN A 515 10.58 -9.62 17.60
CA GLN A 515 9.47 -8.89 18.22
C GLN A 515 9.97 -7.77 19.14
N TYR A 516 11.04 -8.01 19.90
CA TYR A 516 11.63 -6.96 20.73
C TYR A 516 12.30 -5.86 19.91
N ALA A 517 12.98 -6.22 18.81
CA ALA A 517 13.58 -5.23 17.90
C ALA A 517 12.50 -4.34 17.27
N GLN A 518 11.41 -4.96 16.82
CA GLN A 518 10.25 -4.26 16.28
C GLN A 518 9.58 -3.37 17.34
N LEU A 519 9.35 -3.87 18.55
CA LEU A 519 8.75 -3.08 19.65
C LEU A 519 9.60 -1.86 19.98
N CYS A 520 10.93 -2.03 20.03
CA CYS A 520 11.88 -0.95 20.26
C CYS A 520 11.79 0.12 19.16
N ALA A 521 11.80 -0.32 17.90
CA ALA A 521 11.71 0.56 16.73
C ALA A 521 10.38 1.33 16.68
N LEU A 522 9.25 0.67 16.95
CA LEU A 522 7.93 1.28 16.96
C LEU A 522 7.83 2.39 18.02
N ALA A 523 8.34 2.19 19.24
CA ALA A 523 8.35 3.28 20.23
C ALA A 523 9.31 4.40 19.87
N GLU A 524 10.52 4.08 19.37
CA GLU A 524 11.48 5.10 18.93
C GLU A 524 10.90 5.99 17.83
N ALA A 525 10.09 5.42 16.95
CA ALA A 525 9.38 6.14 15.89
C ALA A 525 8.10 6.86 16.39
N GLY A 526 7.70 6.69 17.66
CA GLY A 526 6.46 7.26 18.19
C GLY A 526 5.18 6.57 17.70
N LEU A 527 5.29 5.37 17.16
CA LEU A 527 4.19 4.58 16.58
C LEU A 527 3.56 3.60 17.58
N LEU A 528 3.75 3.82 18.88
CA LEU A 528 3.06 3.09 19.94
C LEU A 528 2.27 4.04 20.82
N THR A 529 1.09 3.59 21.25
CA THR A 529 0.29 4.26 22.27
C THR A 529 -0.12 3.24 23.34
N GLY A 530 0.00 3.65 24.59
CA GLY A 530 -0.41 2.85 25.75
C GLY A 530 -1.21 3.71 26.72
N ARG A 531 -2.18 3.09 27.40
CA ARG A 531 -2.91 3.71 28.51
C ARG A 531 -2.59 3.00 29.80
N ASP A 532 -2.66 3.74 30.91
CA ASP A 532 -2.48 3.22 32.27
C ASP A 532 -1.18 2.40 32.37
N ALA A 533 -1.28 1.12 32.72
CA ALA A 533 -0.14 0.24 32.89
C ALA A 533 0.71 0.04 31.61
N TYR A 534 0.20 0.33 30.40
CA TYR A 534 0.92 0.16 29.14
C TYR A 534 1.74 1.39 28.70
N GLU A 535 1.58 2.56 29.35
CA GLU A 535 2.35 3.78 29.02
C GLU A 535 3.87 3.54 28.97
N PRO A 536 4.51 2.85 29.95
CA PRO A 536 5.96 2.61 29.94
C PRO A 536 6.47 1.74 28.78
N VAL A 537 5.59 0.98 28.11
CA VAL A 537 5.97 0.14 26.96
C VAL A 537 6.07 0.97 25.68
N SER A 538 5.27 2.04 25.59
CA SER A 538 5.28 3.00 24.48
C SER A 538 6.44 3.99 24.55
N GLU A 539 7.15 4.06 25.68
CA GLU A 539 8.30 4.96 25.84
C GLU A 539 9.53 4.49 25.04
N PRO A 540 10.21 5.39 24.33
CA PRO A 540 11.48 5.08 23.66
C PRO A 540 12.54 4.58 24.64
N ARG A 541 13.36 3.64 24.17
CA ARG A 541 14.44 3.06 24.97
C ARG A 541 15.63 4.00 24.96
N GLN A 542 16.37 4.06 26.06
CA GLN A 542 17.55 4.92 26.18
C GLN A 542 18.80 4.21 25.65
N LEU A 543 18.75 3.74 24.40
CA LEU A 543 19.80 2.91 23.79
C LEU A 543 21.10 3.68 23.49
N THR A 544 21.06 5.02 23.54
CA THR A 544 22.24 5.89 23.41
C THR A 544 22.39 6.76 24.65
N HIS A 545 23.58 6.80 25.25
CA HIS A 545 23.86 7.74 26.34
C HIS A 545 24.95 8.74 25.97
N ASN A 546 24.54 10.00 25.79
CA ASN A 546 25.36 11.14 26.16
C ASN A 546 25.38 11.27 27.70
N HIS A 547 26.07 10.40 28.42
CA HIS A 547 26.37 10.65 29.84
C HIS A 547 27.75 11.29 30.00
N THR A 548 27.73 12.59 30.23
CA THR A 548 28.75 13.28 31.01
C THR A 548 28.45 13.04 32.50
N GLU A 549 29.49 12.69 33.26
CA GLU A 549 29.63 12.68 34.73
C GLU A 549 29.48 11.34 35.51
N ASP A 550 30.64 10.91 36.04
CA ASP A 550 30.87 10.36 37.38
C ASP A 550 30.20 9.03 37.82
N MET A 551 30.51 7.94 37.12
CA MET A 551 30.61 6.63 37.77
C MET A 551 31.96 6.55 38.53
N ARG A 552 31.98 7.08 39.76
CA ARG A 552 33.01 6.70 40.74
C ARG A 552 32.85 5.21 41.04
N GLN A 553 33.78 4.40 40.52
CA GLN A 553 33.99 3.03 40.98
C GLN A 553 34.31 3.03 42.48
N ASP A 554 33.29 2.86 43.31
CA ASP A 554 33.45 2.50 44.72
C ASP A 554 32.62 1.23 45.00
N THR A 555 33.03 0.11 44.38
CA THR A 555 32.58 -1.23 44.80
C THR A 555 33.77 -1.96 45.43
N PRO A 556 33.72 -2.31 46.73
CA PRO A 556 34.78 -3.09 47.35
C PRO A 556 34.81 -4.50 46.75
N ALA A 557 35.98 -4.93 46.29
CA ALA A 557 36.23 -6.25 45.72
C ALA A 557 35.61 -7.36 46.59
N ARG A 558 34.63 -8.07 46.03
CA ARG A 558 34.10 -9.34 46.54
C ARG A 558 34.74 -10.48 45.76
N ALA A 559 35.14 -11.52 46.49
CA ALA A 559 35.93 -12.63 45.98
C ALA A 559 35.05 -13.88 45.84
N ASP A 560 34.58 -14.15 44.62
CA ASP A 560 34.19 -15.47 44.07
C ASP A 560 33.38 -15.34 42.76
N GLY A 561 34.03 -15.52 41.60
CA GLY A 561 33.43 -15.51 40.26
C GLY A 561 34.02 -14.43 39.35
N GLY A 562 34.85 -14.82 38.37
CA GLY A 562 35.71 -13.96 37.56
C GLY A 562 35.00 -12.86 36.73
N ASN A 563 35.80 -12.13 35.97
CA ASN A 563 35.45 -10.98 35.10
C ASN A 563 34.06 -11.07 34.42
N VAL A 564 33.63 -12.27 34.04
CA VAL A 564 32.35 -12.56 33.35
C VAL A 564 31.12 -12.32 34.23
N ALA A 565 31.12 -12.68 35.52
CA ALA A 565 29.95 -12.51 36.40
C ALA A 565 29.65 -11.02 36.64
N ALA A 566 30.69 -10.21 36.86
CA ALA A 566 30.57 -8.76 36.98
C ALA A 566 30.11 -8.10 35.65
N ALA A 567 30.57 -8.61 34.51
CA ALA A 567 30.12 -8.16 33.19
C ALA A 567 28.64 -8.51 32.94
N ARG A 568 28.19 -9.71 33.34
CA ARG A 568 26.77 -10.13 33.28
C ARG A 568 25.88 -9.24 34.15
N GLU A 569 26.33 -8.93 35.37
CA GLU A 569 25.64 -8.01 36.29
C GLU A 569 25.51 -6.61 35.68
N THR A 570 26.60 -6.07 35.12
CA THR A 570 26.61 -4.76 34.45
C THR A 570 25.68 -4.73 33.23
N LYS A 571 25.69 -5.78 32.41
CA LYS A 571 24.80 -5.90 31.24
C LYS A 571 23.32 -5.96 31.65
N LEU A 572 23.01 -6.72 32.70
CA LEU A 572 21.64 -6.82 33.24
C LEU A 572 21.17 -5.49 33.84
N GLU A 573 22.04 -4.80 34.58
CA GLU A 573 21.75 -3.48 35.11
C GLU A 573 21.43 -2.47 34.01
N LYS A 574 22.33 -2.37 33.02
CA LYS A 574 22.14 -1.51 31.85
C LYS A 574 20.83 -1.83 31.12
N PHE A 575 20.51 -3.11 30.93
CA PHE A 575 19.25 -3.52 30.27
C PHE A 575 18.01 -3.02 31.02
N LEU A 576 17.99 -3.21 32.34
CA LEU A 576 16.86 -2.83 33.19
C LEU A 576 16.70 -1.31 33.29
N GLU A 577 17.80 -0.55 33.30
CA GLU A 577 17.79 0.91 33.33
C GLU A 577 17.33 1.52 31.99
N GLN A 578 17.75 0.93 30.86
CA GLN A 578 17.43 1.44 29.53
C GLN A 578 16.04 1.02 29.01
N THR A 579 15.32 0.19 29.76
CA THR A 579 13.99 -0.35 29.39
C THR A 579 12.93 0.15 30.37
N PRO A 580 12.19 1.23 30.05
CA PRO A 580 11.20 1.82 30.97
C PRO A 580 10.15 0.84 31.49
N ALA A 581 9.69 -0.08 30.63
CA ALA A 581 8.75 -1.15 31.02
C ALA A 581 9.29 -2.14 32.08
N LEU A 582 10.59 -2.12 32.39
CA LEU A 582 11.25 -2.96 33.40
C LEU A 582 11.80 -2.14 34.58
N ALA A 583 11.40 -0.87 34.70
CA ALA A 583 11.76 0.00 35.81
C ALA A 583 11.33 -0.58 37.17
N GLU A 584 11.88 -0.03 38.26
CA GLU A 584 11.62 -0.54 39.62
C GLU A 584 10.16 -0.36 40.06
N ASP A 585 9.47 0.64 39.53
CA ASP A 585 8.05 0.89 39.74
C ASP A 585 7.15 0.02 38.83
N GLN A 586 7.73 -0.86 38.01
CA GLN A 586 7.05 -1.86 37.18
C GLN A 586 7.36 -3.30 37.66
N PRO A 587 7.07 -3.65 38.94
CA PRO A 587 7.54 -4.88 39.56
C PRO A 587 6.98 -6.15 38.91
N GLU A 588 5.80 -6.10 38.29
CA GLU A 588 5.17 -7.24 37.62
C GLU A 588 5.95 -7.66 36.37
N ARG A 589 6.17 -6.73 35.43
CA ARG A 589 6.98 -6.97 34.21
C ARG A 589 8.42 -7.30 34.56
N ARG A 590 9.04 -6.53 35.46
CA ARG A 590 10.43 -6.76 35.92
C ARG A 590 10.57 -8.13 36.56
N GLY A 591 9.62 -8.55 37.39
CA GLY A 591 9.60 -9.88 38.00
C GLY A 591 9.46 -11.00 36.97
N SER A 592 8.57 -10.82 35.99
CA SER A 592 8.38 -11.79 34.90
C SER A 592 9.64 -11.94 34.03
N PHE A 593 10.25 -10.82 33.65
CA PHE A 593 11.52 -10.78 32.91
C PHE A 593 12.65 -11.45 33.68
N LEU A 594 12.86 -11.12 34.95
CA LEU A 594 13.93 -11.69 35.77
C LEU A 594 13.75 -13.21 35.96
N LEU A 595 12.51 -13.67 36.12
CA LEU A 595 12.20 -15.10 36.16
C LEU A 595 12.58 -15.78 34.84
N GLY A 596 12.20 -15.18 33.70
CA GLY A 596 12.58 -15.65 32.38
C GLY A 596 14.10 -15.70 32.18
N ALA A 597 14.81 -14.63 32.56
CA ALA A 597 16.26 -14.55 32.46
C ALA A 597 16.96 -15.67 33.22
N LEU A 598 16.49 -15.99 34.43
CA LEU A 598 17.02 -17.12 35.20
C LEU A 598 16.75 -18.46 34.50
N VAL A 599 15.53 -18.67 33.98
CA VAL A 599 15.19 -19.89 33.22
C VAL A 599 16.08 -20.02 31.99
N GLY A 600 16.30 -18.94 31.24
CA GLY A 600 17.14 -18.91 30.05
C GLY A 600 18.61 -19.21 30.34
N GLN A 601 19.18 -18.60 31.39
CA GLN A 601 20.56 -18.83 31.79
C GLN A 601 20.80 -20.26 32.29
N VAL A 602 19.91 -20.82 33.13
CA VAL A 602 20.11 -22.21 33.56
C VAL A 602 19.87 -23.18 32.39
N THR A 603 18.95 -22.87 31.48
CA THR A 603 18.72 -23.66 30.25
C THR A 603 19.95 -23.68 29.35
N GLY A 604 20.56 -22.51 29.09
CA GLY A 604 21.79 -22.44 28.31
C GLY A 604 22.93 -23.27 28.93
N TYR A 605 23.05 -23.28 30.26
CA TYR A 605 24.01 -24.13 30.97
C TYR A 605 23.73 -25.62 30.71
N GLN A 606 22.47 -26.03 30.87
CA GLN A 606 22.05 -27.42 30.73
C GLN A 606 22.28 -27.96 29.31
N GLN A 607 22.17 -27.10 28.29
CA GLN A 607 22.40 -27.46 26.90
C GLN A 607 23.90 -27.52 26.58
N VAL A 608 24.64 -26.45 26.91
CA VAL A 608 26.06 -26.30 26.53
C VAL A 608 26.99 -27.17 27.38
N SER A 609 26.77 -27.22 28.69
CA SER A 609 27.70 -27.86 29.64
C SER A 609 27.29 -29.29 30.01
N GLU A 610 25.98 -29.60 30.03
CA GLU A 610 25.49 -30.90 30.51
C GLU A 610 24.81 -31.78 29.43
N GLY A 611 24.54 -31.23 28.24
CA GLY A 611 23.91 -31.97 27.12
C GLY A 611 22.55 -32.60 27.47
N ARG A 612 21.76 -31.97 28.35
CA ARG A 612 20.46 -32.52 28.80
C ARG A 612 19.41 -32.45 27.70
N SER A 613 18.61 -33.51 27.59
CA SER A 613 17.50 -33.61 26.63
C SER A 613 16.20 -32.91 27.08
N THR A 614 16.10 -32.54 28.37
CA THR A 614 14.97 -31.79 28.91
C THR A 614 15.52 -30.75 29.86
N THR A 615 15.28 -29.49 29.54
CA THR A 615 15.82 -28.32 30.21
C THR A 615 14.74 -27.64 31.05
N LEU A 616 15.08 -26.52 31.70
CA LEU A 616 14.12 -25.73 32.47
C LEU A 616 13.06 -25.08 31.58
N ILE A 617 13.41 -24.69 30.35
CA ILE A 617 12.48 -24.11 29.39
C ILE A 617 11.33 -25.07 29.05
N ASP A 618 11.63 -26.36 28.91
CA ASP A 618 10.66 -27.42 28.58
C ASP A 618 9.68 -27.66 29.73
N GLN A 619 10.13 -27.41 30.97
CA GLN A 619 9.34 -27.58 32.19
C GLN A 619 8.48 -26.36 32.47
N TYR A 620 8.89 -25.20 31.98
CA TYR A 620 8.26 -23.91 32.21
C TYR A 620 8.02 -23.17 30.89
N PRO A 621 7.14 -23.73 30.03
CA PRO A 621 6.79 -23.10 28.76
C PRO A 621 6.09 -21.76 28.98
N ILE A 622 6.06 -20.92 27.94
CA ILE A 622 5.44 -19.60 27.92
C ILE A 622 4.00 -19.67 28.45
N LYS A 623 3.21 -20.65 27.99
CA LYS A 623 1.81 -20.85 28.43
C LYS A 623 1.65 -21.13 29.94
N ALA A 624 2.72 -21.56 30.62
CA ALA A 624 2.66 -21.85 32.06
C ALA A 624 2.62 -20.58 32.91
N VAL A 625 3.06 -19.45 32.36
CA VAL A 625 3.04 -18.14 33.02
C VAL A 625 1.62 -17.58 33.00
N THR A 626 1.13 -17.29 34.20
CA THR A 626 -0.17 -16.64 34.48
C THR A 626 -0.03 -15.86 35.77
N GLU A 627 -0.83 -14.81 35.94
CA GLU A 627 -0.88 -13.94 37.13
C GLU A 627 -0.87 -14.74 38.44
N SER A 628 -1.80 -15.67 38.59
CA SER A 628 -1.95 -16.53 39.78
C SER A 628 -0.81 -17.53 40.05
N LYS A 629 0.09 -17.75 39.09
CA LYS A 629 1.15 -18.78 39.18
C LYS A 629 2.55 -18.20 39.22
N LEU A 630 2.75 -16.91 38.92
CA LEU A 630 4.07 -16.30 38.75
C LEU A 630 4.97 -16.51 39.99
N LYS A 631 4.50 -16.19 41.19
CA LYS A 631 5.28 -16.39 42.44
C LYS A 631 5.60 -17.85 42.72
N ARG A 632 4.67 -18.77 42.43
CA ARG A 632 4.90 -20.21 42.61
C ARG A 632 5.94 -20.71 41.62
N LEU A 633 5.81 -20.31 40.36
CA LEU A 633 6.76 -20.63 39.30
C LEU A 633 8.16 -20.14 39.65
N ALA A 634 8.28 -18.89 40.12
CA ALA A 634 9.55 -18.33 40.56
C ALA A 634 10.17 -19.09 41.74
N SER A 635 9.35 -19.48 42.73
CA SER A 635 9.82 -20.29 43.86
C SER A 635 10.36 -21.64 43.40
N ASP A 636 9.65 -22.34 42.50
CA ASP A 636 10.08 -23.63 41.99
C ASP A 636 11.38 -23.52 41.16
N VAL A 637 11.54 -22.46 40.35
CA VAL A 637 12.75 -22.20 39.57
C VAL A 637 13.94 -21.88 40.49
N LEU A 638 13.74 -21.04 41.51
CA LEU A 638 14.78 -20.71 42.50
C LEU A 638 15.25 -21.95 43.26
N ASP A 639 14.32 -22.79 43.72
CA ASP A 639 14.63 -24.05 44.40
C ASP A 639 15.44 -24.98 43.49
N LYS A 640 15.04 -25.11 42.22
CA LYS A 640 15.81 -25.87 41.23
C LYS A 640 17.20 -25.30 41.03
N ASN A 641 17.35 -23.99 40.86
CA ASN A 641 18.67 -23.37 40.68
C ASN A 641 19.60 -23.63 41.87
N VAL A 642 19.07 -23.60 43.10
CA VAL A 642 19.83 -23.96 44.31
C VAL A 642 20.26 -25.44 44.30
N VAL A 643 19.36 -26.34 43.89
CA VAL A 643 19.70 -27.77 43.72
C VAL A 643 20.80 -27.95 42.68
N TYR A 644 20.67 -27.33 41.51
CA TYR A 644 21.67 -27.37 40.44
C TYR A 644 23.03 -26.82 40.87
N SER A 645 23.05 -25.69 41.59
CA SER A 645 24.29 -25.08 42.11
C SER A 645 25.03 -26.03 43.06
N ARG A 646 24.30 -26.77 43.89
CA ARG A 646 24.87 -27.77 44.81
C ARG A 646 25.35 -29.02 44.09
N GLU A 647 24.60 -29.50 43.10
CA GLU A 647 25.00 -30.67 42.29
C GLU A 647 26.32 -30.41 41.53
N ASN A 648 26.56 -29.16 41.13
CA ASN A 648 27.79 -28.72 40.47
C ASN A 648 28.86 -28.16 41.45
N ASN A 649 28.75 -28.43 42.76
CA ASN A 649 29.72 -28.03 43.80
C ASN A 649 30.07 -26.53 43.86
N MET A 650 29.16 -25.64 43.46
CA MET A 650 29.41 -24.20 43.51
C MET A 650 29.28 -23.66 44.94
N ALA A 651 30.16 -22.73 45.30
CA ALA A 651 30.18 -22.11 46.65
C ALA A 651 28.97 -21.21 46.92
N GLY A 652 28.33 -20.69 45.86
CA GLY A 652 27.13 -19.86 45.88
C GLY A 652 26.07 -20.34 44.90
N THR A 653 24.96 -19.60 44.83
CA THR A 653 23.90 -19.84 43.84
C THR A 653 24.33 -19.34 42.47
N MET A 654 24.16 -20.15 41.42
CA MET A 654 24.37 -19.73 40.04
C MET A 654 23.53 -18.50 39.69
N TYR A 655 24.08 -17.62 38.85
CA TYR A 655 23.40 -16.44 38.32
C TYR A 655 22.85 -15.51 39.41
N ARG A 656 23.68 -15.26 40.43
CA ARG A 656 23.32 -14.47 41.59
C ARG A 656 22.81 -13.07 41.23
N GLU A 657 23.35 -12.48 40.16
CA GLU A 657 22.94 -11.18 39.62
C GLU A 657 21.45 -11.14 39.24
N VAL A 658 20.88 -12.24 38.77
CA VAL A 658 19.44 -12.37 38.48
C VAL A 658 18.67 -12.77 39.73
N VAL A 659 19.18 -13.72 40.51
CA VAL A 659 18.52 -14.25 41.73
C VAL A 659 18.29 -13.15 42.77
N ASP A 660 19.30 -12.35 43.08
CA ASP A 660 19.22 -11.30 44.11
C ASP A 660 18.19 -10.22 43.70
N ARG A 661 18.15 -9.85 42.40
CA ARG A 661 17.15 -8.93 41.86
C ARG A 661 15.74 -9.54 41.89
N LEU A 662 15.58 -10.79 41.46
CA LEU A 662 14.28 -11.48 41.46
C LEU A 662 13.68 -11.61 42.87
N VAL A 663 14.48 -12.02 43.86
CA VAL A 663 14.06 -12.13 45.26
C VAL A 663 13.67 -10.77 45.85
N THR A 664 14.27 -9.69 45.36
CA THR A 664 13.93 -8.32 45.78
C THR A 664 12.64 -7.80 45.12
N THR A 665 12.41 -8.16 43.85
CA THR A 665 11.23 -7.72 43.08
C THR A 665 9.95 -8.49 43.45
N LEU A 666 10.00 -9.81 43.60
CA LEU A 666 8.80 -10.63 43.84
C LEU A 666 7.92 -10.21 45.04
N PRO A 667 8.48 -9.75 46.19
CA PRO A 667 7.68 -9.27 47.31
C PRO A 667 6.90 -7.97 47.03
N GLN A 668 7.31 -7.19 46.02
CA GLN A 668 6.67 -5.93 45.64
C GLN A 668 5.40 -6.15 44.81
N ILE A 669 5.27 -7.33 44.19
CA ILE A 669 4.08 -7.72 43.41
C ILE A 669 2.94 -8.03 44.38
N ASP A 670 1.84 -7.29 44.32
CA ASP A 670 0.62 -7.61 45.07
C ASP A 670 -0.19 -8.66 44.29
N ILE A 671 -0.40 -9.84 44.86
CA ILE A 671 -1.20 -10.91 44.22
C ILE A 671 -2.66 -10.88 44.69
N ASP A 672 -2.95 -10.21 45.80
CA ASP A 672 -4.27 -10.18 46.42
C ASP A 672 -4.99 -8.83 46.20
N GLY A 673 -4.41 -7.91 45.41
CA GLY A 673 -4.86 -6.52 45.13
C GLY A 673 -5.26 -6.23 43.67
N ASP A 674 -5.29 -4.93 43.31
CA ASP A 674 -5.59 -4.41 41.96
C ASP A 674 -4.43 -4.75 41.00
N TRP A 675 -4.46 -5.97 40.46
CA TRP A 675 -3.54 -6.43 39.42
C TRP A 675 -3.84 -5.68 38.11
N GLU A 676 -2.85 -4.98 37.55
CA GLU A 676 -3.07 -4.05 36.42
C GLU A 676 -2.76 -4.66 35.05
N LEU A 677 -1.88 -5.67 34.97
CA LEU A 677 -1.42 -6.25 33.70
C LEU A 677 -2.20 -7.50 33.29
N ASP A 678 -2.39 -7.70 31.99
CA ASP A 678 -2.95 -8.96 31.51
C ASP A 678 -1.91 -10.10 31.50
N THR A 679 -2.39 -11.33 31.37
CA THR A 679 -1.54 -12.51 31.29
C THR A 679 -0.63 -12.49 30.04
N THR A 680 -1.04 -11.81 28.98
CA THR A 680 -0.27 -11.65 27.73
C THR A 680 1.01 -10.86 27.98
N ASP A 681 0.92 -9.69 28.59
CA ASP A 681 2.05 -8.82 28.92
C ASP A 681 3.11 -9.60 29.73
N LEU A 682 2.68 -10.32 30.78
CA LEU A 682 3.58 -11.16 31.58
C LEU A 682 4.30 -12.22 30.75
N ARG A 683 3.60 -12.87 29.82
CA ARG A 683 4.16 -13.91 28.95
C ARG A 683 5.18 -13.33 27.98
N PHE A 684 4.93 -12.15 27.43
CA PHE A 684 5.90 -11.48 26.58
C PHE A 684 7.20 -11.19 27.33
N TYR A 685 7.11 -10.52 28.49
CA TYR A 685 8.33 -10.17 29.25
C TYR A 685 9.04 -11.38 29.86
N TYR A 686 8.30 -12.45 30.23
CA TYR A 686 8.93 -13.73 30.56
C TYR A 686 9.74 -14.27 29.38
N SER A 687 9.13 -14.30 28.19
CA SER A 687 9.78 -14.81 26.97
C SER A 687 11.01 -13.98 26.58
N LEU A 688 10.90 -12.65 26.70
CA LEU A 688 12.01 -11.71 26.54
C LEU A 688 13.15 -12.02 27.50
N GLY A 689 12.82 -12.27 28.77
CA GLY A 689 13.77 -12.71 29.79
C GLY A 689 14.47 -14.00 29.40
N VAL A 690 13.71 -15.02 28.98
CA VAL A 690 14.27 -16.31 28.55
C VAL A 690 15.25 -16.13 27.39
N ALA A 691 14.88 -15.37 26.35
CA ALA A 691 15.76 -15.08 25.22
C ALA A 691 17.04 -14.33 25.64
N TYR A 692 16.90 -13.31 26.49
CA TYR A 692 18.04 -12.57 27.05
C TYR A 692 18.98 -13.51 27.83
N GLY A 693 18.42 -14.34 28.70
CA GLY A 693 19.17 -15.28 29.53
C GLY A 693 19.92 -16.34 28.71
N MET A 694 19.27 -16.86 27.66
CA MET A 694 19.88 -17.82 26.73
C MET A 694 21.07 -17.24 25.96
N ASN A 695 21.10 -15.92 25.74
CA ASN A 695 22.19 -15.26 25.01
C ASN A 695 23.22 -14.58 25.93
N ASN A 696 23.10 -14.70 27.25
CA ASN A 696 23.97 -14.03 28.23
C ASN A 696 25.25 -14.82 28.57
N TRP A 697 26.00 -15.26 27.55
CA TRP A 697 27.20 -16.10 27.70
C TRP A 697 28.47 -15.42 27.20
N ALA A 698 29.62 -15.85 27.74
CA ALA A 698 30.94 -15.47 27.23
C ALA A 698 31.40 -16.49 26.16
N SER A 699 32.34 -16.12 25.28
CA SER A 699 32.93 -17.08 24.33
C SER A 699 33.61 -18.25 25.06
N SER A 700 33.52 -19.45 24.47
CA SER A 700 33.93 -20.73 25.10
C SER A 700 35.39 -20.82 25.59
N ASP A 701 36.28 -19.97 25.08
CA ASP A 701 37.68 -19.92 25.53
C ASP A 701 37.84 -19.27 26.92
N ASP A 702 36.87 -18.46 27.36
CA ASP A 702 36.89 -17.78 28.65
C ASP A 702 36.14 -18.54 29.76
N GLU A 703 35.16 -19.40 29.43
CA GLU A 703 34.42 -20.18 30.44
C GLU A 703 35.20 -21.40 30.96
N GLN A 704 36.17 -21.93 30.19
CA GLN A 704 37.00 -23.07 30.61
C GLN A 704 38.21 -22.67 31.48
N ALA A 705 38.56 -21.38 31.55
CA ALA A 705 39.70 -20.92 32.32
C ALA A 705 39.47 -20.92 33.84
N ASP A 706 38.22 -20.85 34.29
CA ASP A 706 37.87 -20.69 35.72
C ASP A 706 37.53 -22.01 36.45
N ASP A 707 37.44 -23.15 35.76
CA ASP A 707 37.04 -24.45 36.35
C ASP A 707 38.21 -25.42 36.63
N GLN A 708 39.47 -25.02 36.42
CA GLN A 708 40.61 -25.82 36.86
C GLN A 708 41.04 -25.42 38.27
N PRO A 709 40.94 -26.31 39.28
CA PRO A 709 41.61 -26.07 40.55
C PRO A 709 43.13 -26.04 40.29
N GLU A 710 43.81 -25.00 40.75
CA GLU A 710 45.27 -24.96 40.79
C GLU A 710 45.77 -26.20 41.54
N THR A 711 46.26 -27.20 40.80
CA THR A 711 47.04 -28.29 41.39
C THR A 711 48.37 -27.69 41.84
N GLU A 712 48.50 -27.45 43.14
CA GLU A 712 49.78 -27.24 43.80
C GLU A 712 50.67 -28.48 43.56
N GLU A 713 51.70 -28.34 42.73
CA GLU A 713 52.81 -29.29 42.68
C GLU A 713 53.61 -29.15 44.00
N GLU A 714 53.42 -30.08 44.94
CA GLU A 714 54.35 -30.31 46.04
C GLU A 714 55.66 -30.89 45.50
N GLU A 715 56.76 -30.12 45.60
CA GLU A 715 58.13 -30.59 45.41
C GLU A 715 58.51 -31.65 46.46
N ALA A 716 59.04 -32.80 46.01
CA ALA A 716 59.89 -33.70 46.79
C ALA A 716 60.99 -34.33 45.92
#